data_AF-A0A651ECK0-F1
#
_entry.id   AF-A0A651ECK0-F1
#
_cell.length_a   1.000
_cell.length_b   1.000
_cell.length_c   1.000
_cell.angle_alpha   90.00
_cell.angle_beta   90.00
_cell.angle_gamma   90.00
#
_symmetry.space_group_name_H-M   'P 1'
#
loop_
_entity.id
_entity.type
_entity.pdbx_description
1 polymer ?
#
loop_
_entity_poly.entity_id
_entity_poly.type
_entity_poly.pdbx_seq_one_letter_code
_entity_poly.pdbx_strand_id
1 'polypeptide(L)'
;MNSVQVNGPFWSADLQVLELADPQSNWAVRSLFLDLVSRSRLGQDQMLLPGTLILLGWARQVTIQPQSGISYTWSQQVTLPASLSPDLLRYHIGQGDLSLLLVQADADAWPAQFPRGANDDFFPPLTCLNGSIALDRGAEETPNAQTTALYEALGLELPTAADHQQRRDRVAAGETQTRLLSNLSVHSSGLSIYGAIQLPWRQTAIALPLQVAQRRPDQQRFRISLERDRLTQPERQALQTAWSRLSQALNPLNPLNPPLETPPAVPNWVTLEITNPQAVPSLIWEVAAWGDLPRLHLPADEMILLLSDQPPSSQTHPPTSLAQVVPQTVAVRLTDPDTLELSIEAAAEPDRPDADESTLTYSALWETEQQVWQESISLAKLNTAFDPVDVPRFLRSRLGQPRPTWQGEGSQPIEPAILWGFMPLDDGWAQLPILNLTEQIYLDSRVVQPQENHDTPPSALLQGAVSLGNHQPRLRAAHRHEQPWNLTLTHSQSMKGHWQLRRLGDQDWTLEQVTLTLTQPQLTLNGLFWLSTGQPRVQDALPDWDDWVDGVRSHALKTVNPASDRFPSALVLSIEELTLACRQTPNLPASAQLQEWQFTYEVDESDRSWPQENGPVAQTSLFQRFIDLQVLPETTFQAALPLLWRRHATLPMVQALPLTQSQSPPNYPSASRQLIPYELPVVTNRPQQWTFGVTHTQGAAAWPQVQSPVSLAQEWRSLADLPWVSLSLPGLVLQPQDPTTLVPIYHHDLPYTDQIQALAQLPIIPQDPEATSPLPDSEPPPLPKPLTRDSFADHWQTLSTLASLAQGDGTIAFTADQDNVSVHGLVEPFDWPVDLSLDLATYPGRMDLHNGLNLRLTG
;
A
#
# COMPACT_ATOMS: atom_id res chain seq x y z
N MET A 1 -58.32 -25.01 -29.96
CA MET A 1 -57.08 -25.26 -29.17
C MET A 1 -55.90 -24.86 -30.03
N ASN A 2 -55.38 -23.66 -29.81
CA ASN A 2 -54.36 -23.08 -30.68
C ASN A 2 -52.97 -23.36 -30.10
N SER A 3 -52.03 -23.75 -30.96
CA SER A 3 -50.62 -23.93 -30.59
C SER A 3 -49.91 -22.60 -30.72
N VAL A 4 -49.16 -22.21 -29.70
CA VAL A 4 -48.47 -20.92 -29.62
C VAL A 4 -47.04 -21.14 -29.18
N GLN A 5 -46.10 -20.47 -29.85
CA GLN A 5 -44.69 -20.50 -29.48
C GLN A 5 -44.39 -19.38 -28.48
N VAL A 6 -43.82 -19.74 -27.33
CA VAL A 6 -43.37 -18.80 -26.31
C VAL A 6 -41.86 -18.90 -26.14
N ASN A 7 -41.18 -17.76 -26.16
CA ASN A 7 -39.74 -17.63 -26.10
C ASN A 7 -39.31 -16.98 -24.78
N GLY A 8 -38.24 -17.51 -24.18
CA GLY A 8 -37.44 -16.85 -23.16
C GLY A 8 -36.09 -16.40 -23.71
N PRO A 9 -35.12 -16.08 -22.83
CA PRO A 9 -33.82 -15.53 -23.25
C PRO A 9 -32.97 -16.53 -24.06
N PHE A 10 -33.02 -17.82 -23.71
CA PHE A 10 -32.29 -18.89 -24.38
C PHE A 10 -33.07 -20.21 -24.39
N TRP A 11 -34.40 -20.13 -24.36
CA TRP A 11 -35.30 -21.27 -24.43
C TRP A 11 -36.57 -20.92 -25.22
N SER A 12 -37.23 -21.94 -25.77
CA SER A 12 -38.52 -21.82 -26.47
C SER A 12 -39.46 -22.96 -26.07
N ALA A 13 -40.75 -22.69 -26.00
CA ALA A 13 -41.78 -23.67 -25.65
C ALA A 13 -42.95 -23.63 -26.64
N ASP A 14 -43.41 -24.81 -27.05
CA ASP A 14 -44.64 -25.00 -27.80
C ASP A 14 -45.79 -25.25 -26.82
N LEU A 15 -46.67 -24.26 -26.67
CA LEU A 15 -47.79 -24.29 -25.72
C LEU A 15 -49.12 -24.45 -26.43
N GLN A 16 -49.96 -25.34 -25.92
CA GLN A 16 -51.36 -25.44 -26.30
C GLN A 16 -52.20 -24.60 -25.33
N VAL A 17 -52.86 -23.56 -25.85
CA VAL A 17 -53.71 -22.68 -25.04
C VAL A 17 -55.02 -23.41 -24.73
N LEU A 18 -55.39 -23.44 -23.44
CA LEU A 18 -56.64 -24.04 -22.99
C LEU A 18 -57.82 -23.07 -23.21
N GLU A 19 -58.85 -23.53 -23.93
CA GLU A 19 -60.12 -22.81 -24.07
C GLU A 19 -61.07 -23.21 -22.93
N LEU A 20 -61.62 -22.23 -22.20
CA LEU A 20 -62.67 -22.45 -21.21
C LEU A 20 -64.04 -22.51 -21.91
N ALA A 21 -64.94 -23.37 -21.44
CA ALA A 21 -66.18 -23.78 -22.13
C ALA A 21 -67.22 -22.67 -22.40
N ASP A 22 -67.07 -21.47 -21.82
CA ASP A 22 -67.96 -20.33 -22.08
C ASP A 22 -67.14 -19.04 -22.27
N PRO A 23 -66.85 -18.65 -23.53
CA PRO A 23 -66.02 -17.50 -23.81
C PRO A 23 -66.69 -16.18 -23.44
N GLN A 24 -68.01 -16.05 -23.23
CA GLN A 24 -68.58 -14.76 -22.83
C GLN A 24 -68.50 -14.50 -21.31
N SER A 25 -68.35 -15.54 -20.50
CA SER A 25 -68.27 -15.44 -19.04
C SER A 25 -66.90 -15.79 -18.45
N ASN A 26 -66.03 -16.49 -19.20
CA ASN A 26 -64.72 -16.95 -18.75
C ASN A 26 -63.71 -17.00 -19.92
N TRP A 27 -63.07 -15.88 -20.21
CA TRP A 27 -61.94 -15.87 -21.13
C TRP A 27 -60.71 -16.47 -20.44
N ALA A 28 -60.16 -17.56 -20.98
CA ALA A 28 -58.83 -18.10 -20.63
C ALA A 28 -57.67 -17.18 -21.04
N VAL A 29 -58.00 -16.09 -21.75
CA VAL A 29 -57.13 -14.98 -22.12
C VAL A 29 -57.76 -13.71 -21.55
N ARG A 30 -57.28 -13.22 -20.41
CA ARG A 30 -57.58 -11.83 -20.02
C ARG A 30 -56.48 -10.96 -20.62
N SER A 31 -56.84 -10.13 -21.59
CA SER A 31 -56.09 -8.90 -21.83
C SER A 31 -56.16 -8.10 -20.53
N LEU A 32 -55.03 -7.95 -19.85
CA LEU A 32 -54.93 -6.87 -18.87
C LEU A 32 -55.02 -5.59 -19.69
N PHE A 33 -56.13 -4.86 -19.56
CA PHE A 33 -56.29 -3.55 -20.18
C PHE A 33 -55.08 -2.69 -19.83
N LEU A 34 -54.18 -2.52 -20.79
CA LEU A 34 -53.14 -1.50 -20.78
C LEU A 34 -53.38 -0.62 -21.99
N ASP A 35 -53.67 0.63 -21.65
CA ASP A 35 -54.01 1.75 -22.51
C ASP A 35 -53.27 1.69 -23.86
N LEU A 36 -54.03 1.64 -24.96
CA LEU A 36 -53.48 1.63 -26.33
C LEU A 36 -52.93 3.02 -26.75
N VAL A 37 -52.94 4.00 -25.85
CA VAL A 37 -52.44 5.35 -26.09
C VAL A 37 -50.99 5.46 -25.65
N SER A 38 -50.08 5.71 -26.60
CA SER A 38 -48.71 6.14 -26.32
C SER A 38 -48.72 7.39 -25.42
N ARG A 39 -48.23 7.26 -24.18
CA ARG A 39 -48.14 8.36 -23.19
C ARG A 39 -46.73 8.99 -23.17
N SER A 40 -46.16 9.23 -24.35
CA SER A 40 -44.84 9.86 -24.54
C SER A 40 -44.64 11.22 -23.84
N ARG A 41 -45.70 11.83 -23.29
CA ARG A 41 -45.65 13.11 -22.56
C ARG A 41 -45.49 13.00 -21.04
N LEU A 42 -45.49 11.80 -20.44
CA LEU A 42 -45.50 11.64 -18.97
C LEU A 42 -44.21 11.06 -18.35
N GLY A 43 -43.19 10.72 -19.13
CA GLY A 43 -41.84 10.42 -18.61
C GLY A 43 -41.74 9.28 -17.60
N GLN A 44 -42.62 8.27 -17.67
CA GLN A 44 -42.55 7.07 -16.81
C GLN A 44 -42.36 5.82 -17.67
N ASP A 45 -41.16 5.25 -17.65
CA ASP A 45 -40.70 4.13 -18.48
C ASP A 45 -41.14 2.72 -17.98
N GLN A 46 -42.15 2.63 -17.11
CA GLN A 46 -42.59 1.34 -16.55
C GLN A 46 -44.09 1.09 -16.72
N MET A 47 -44.57 1.03 -17.96
CA MET A 47 -45.87 0.41 -18.25
C MET A 47 -45.72 -0.65 -19.34
N LEU A 48 -46.26 -1.84 -19.05
CA LEU A 48 -46.37 -2.99 -19.95
C LEU A 48 -46.95 -2.56 -21.32
N LEU A 49 -46.32 -2.97 -22.42
CA LEU A 49 -46.71 -2.53 -23.77
C LEU A 49 -48.08 -3.11 -24.20
N PRO A 50 -48.80 -2.44 -25.12
CA PRO A 50 -49.91 -3.02 -25.87
C PRO A 50 -49.55 -4.41 -26.42
N GLY A 51 -50.34 -5.45 -26.13
CA GLY A 51 -50.04 -6.84 -26.53
C GLY A 51 -49.52 -7.74 -25.40
N THR A 52 -49.59 -7.28 -24.15
CA THR A 52 -49.34 -8.12 -22.96
C THR A 52 -50.58 -8.96 -22.61
N LEU A 53 -50.43 -10.27 -22.47
CA LEU A 53 -51.50 -11.26 -22.28
C LEU A 53 -51.20 -12.17 -21.09
N ILE A 54 -52.23 -12.62 -20.37
CA ILE A 54 -52.13 -13.77 -19.46
C ILE A 54 -52.60 -15.01 -20.23
N LEU A 55 -51.77 -16.05 -20.25
CA LEU A 55 -52.05 -17.33 -20.88
C LEU A 55 -52.06 -18.46 -19.86
N LEU A 56 -53.10 -19.28 -19.90
CA LEU A 56 -53.09 -20.61 -19.28
C LEU A 56 -52.82 -21.64 -20.38
N GLY A 57 -51.63 -22.23 -20.35
CA GLY A 57 -51.15 -23.12 -21.40
C GLY A 57 -50.67 -24.47 -20.87
N TRP A 58 -50.77 -25.47 -21.73
CA TRP A 58 -50.16 -26.78 -21.56
C TRP A 58 -48.94 -26.88 -22.48
N ALA A 59 -47.73 -27.03 -21.94
CA ALA A 59 -46.52 -27.13 -22.75
C ALA A 59 -46.42 -28.52 -23.39
N ARG A 60 -46.25 -28.61 -24.70
CA ARG A 60 -46.03 -29.90 -25.38
C ARG A 60 -44.56 -30.23 -25.44
N GLN A 61 -43.76 -29.22 -25.75
CA GLN A 61 -42.33 -29.34 -25.93
C GLN A 61 -41.66 -28.08 -25.44
N VAL A 62 -40.54 -28.23 -24.75
CA VAL A 62 -39.66 -27.13 -24.38
C VAL A 62 -38.26 -27.46 -24.86
N THR A 63 -37.62 -26.49 -25.49
CA THR A 63 -36.24 -26.60 -25.97
C THR A 63 -35.41 -25.49 -25.32
N ILE A 64 -34.33 -25.87 -24.64
CA ILE A 64 -33.32 -24.93 -24.10
C ILE A 64 -32.16 -24.93 -25.09
N GLN A 65 -31.83 -23.75 -25.61
CA GLN A 65 -30.81 -23.55 -26.62
C GLN A 65 -29.88 -22.39 -26.21
N PRO A 66 -28.87 -22.67 -25.36
CA PRO A 66 -27.97 -21.64 -24.83
C PRO A 66 -27.01 -21.09 -25.89
N GLN A 67 -26.63 -21.91 -26.87
CA GLN A 67 -25.78 -21.52 -27.99
C GLN A 67 -26.10 -22.35 -29.24
N SER A 68 -25.68 -21.86 -30.41
CA SER A 68 -25.87 -22.57 -31.67
C SER A 68 -25.20 -23.95 -31.63
N GLY A 69 -25.95 -25.01 -31.92
CA GLY A 69 -25.46 -26.39 -31.92
C GLY A 69 -25.59 -27.14 -30.58
N ILE A 70 -25.97 -26.47 -29.49
CA ILE A 70 -26.34 -27.12 -28.22
C ILE A 70 -27.83 -26.92 -27.97
N SER A 71 -28.59 -28.01 -27.89
CA SER A 71 -30.03 -27.97 -27.60
C SER A 71 -30.44 -29.12 -26.71
N TYR A 72 -31.21 -28.82 -25.67
CA TYR A 72 -31.83 -29.80 -24.78
C TYR A 72 -33.34 -29.72 -24.96
N THR A 73 -34.02 -30.86 -25.12
CA THR A 73 -35.46 -30.89 -25.43
C THR A 73 -36.22 -31.81 -24.50
N TRP A 74 -37.34 -31.32 -23.97
CA TRP A 74 -38.29 -32.05 -23.14
C TRP A 74 -39.64 -32.08 -23.83
N SER A 75 -40.28 -33.25 -23.84
CA SER A 75 -41.65 -33.43 -24.33
C SER A 75 -42.56 -33.89 -23.20
N GLN A 76 -43.69 -33.22 -23.01
CA GLN A 76 -44.59 -33.51 -21.89
C GLN A 76 -45.36 -34.82 -22.13
N GLN A 77 -45.27 -35.78 -21.22
CA GLN A 77 -45.89 -37.11 -21.37
C GLN A 77 -47.34 -37.18 -20.85
N VAL A 78 -47.83 -36.10 -20.25
CA VAL A 78 -49.12 -36.04 -19.58
C VAL A 78 -50.22 -35.75 -20.59
N THR A 79 -51.19 -36.66 -20.75
CA THR A 79 -52.36 -36.39 -21.61
C THR A 79 -53.46 -35.73 -20.80
N LEU A 80 -53.86 -34.51 -21.18
CA LEU A 80 -54.97 -33.80 -20.55
C LEU A 80 -56.33 -34.36 -21.01
N PRO A 81 -57.33 -34.49 -20.11
CA PRO A 81 -58.69 -34.85 -20.49
C PRO A 81 -59.36 -33.75 -21.32
N ALA A 82 -60.32 -34.13 -22.17
CA ALA A 82 -60.99 -33.22 -23.11
C ALA A 82 -61.81 -32.09 -22.44
N SER A 83 -62.20 -32.25 -21.18
CA SER A 83 -62.87 -31.23 -20.38
C SER A 83 -62.25 -31.15 -18.99
N LEU A 84 -61.82 -29.95 -18.56
CA LEU A 84 -61.20 -29.71 -17.26
C LEU A 84 -62.18 -28.97 -16.34
N SER A 85 -62.53 -29.58 -15.20
CA SER A 85 -63.28 -28.89 -14.13
C SER A 85 -62.37 -27.89 -13.40
N PRO A 86 -62.92 -26.87 -12.69
CA PRO A 86 -62.11 -25.93 -11.90
C PRO A 86 -61.19 -26.59 -10.88
N ASP A 87 -61.62 -27.69 -10.26
CA ASP A 87 -60.80 -28.44 -9.30
C ASP A 87 -59.67 -29.22 -9.98
N LEU A 88 -59.93 -29.77 -11.18
CA LEU A 88 -58.88 -30.40 -12.00
C LEU A 88 -57.88 -29.37 -12.53
N LEU A 89 -58.33 -28.16 -12.90
CA LEU A 89 -57.44 -27.06 -13.27
C LEU A 89 -56.51 -26.68 -12.11
N ARG A 90 -57.06 -26.48 -10.91
CA ARG A 90 -56.26 -26.19 -9.72
C ARG A 90 -55.28 -27.31 -9.39
N TYR A 91 -55.72 -28.57 -9.54
CA TYR A 91 -54.87 -29.73 -9.35
C TYR A 91 -53.69 -29.72 -10.33
N HIS A 92 -53.95 -29.61 -11.64
CA HIS A 92 -52.89 -29.62 -12.66
C HIS A 92 -51.97 -28.40 -12.59
N ILE A 93 -52.47 -27.21 -12.25
CA ILE A 93 -51.64 -26.04 -11.96
C ILE A 93 -50.76 -26.31 -10.72
N GLY A 94 -51.33 -26.89 -9.66
CA GLY A 94 -50.62 -27.20 -8.43
C GLY A 94 -49.57 -28.31 -8.56
N GLN A 95 -49.69 -29.18 -9.57
CA GLN A 95 -48.70 -30.19 -9.93
C GLN A 95 -47.68 -29.69 -10.98
N GLY A 96 -47.86 -28.50 -11.54
CA GLY A 96 -47.01 -27.96 -12.60
C GLY A 96 -47.32 -28.49 -14.00
N ASP A 97 -48.37 -29.29 -14.19
CA ASP A 97 -48.78 -29.79 -15.51
C ASP A 97 -49.32 -28.67 -16.42
N LEU A 98 -49.88 -27.62 -15.83
CA LEU A 98 -50.36 -26.41 -16.50
C LEU A 98 -49.59 -25.19 -16.02
N SER A 99 -49.28 -24.29 -16.94
CA SER A 99 -48.52 -23.07 -16.66
C SER A 99 -49.36 -21.83 -16.90
N LEU A 100 -49.37 -20.93 -15.90
CA LEU A 100 -49.95 -19.59 -16.03
C LEU A 100 -48.82 -18.62 -16.33
N LEU A 101 -48.82 -18.04 -17.52
CA LEU A 101 -47.74 -17.19 -18.04
C LEU A 101 -48.28 -15.79 -18.33
N LEU A 102 -47.49 -14.78 -17.96
CA LEU A 102 -47.63 -13.42 -18.49
C LEU A 102 -46.69 -13.32 -19.68
N VAL A 103 -47.23 -13.01 -20.86
CA VAL A 103 -46.48 -12.98 -22.10
C VAL A 103 -46.72 -11.69 -22.86
N GLN A 104 -45.82 -11.35 -23.76
CA GLN A 104 -45.91 -10.17 -24.61
C GLN A 104 -45.67 -10.55 -26.06
N ALA A 105 -46.51 -10.04 -26.94
CA ALA A 105 -46.29 -10.11 -28.38
C ALA A 105 -45.60 -8.84 -28.87
N ASP A 106 -44.77 -8.95 -29.90
CA ASP A 106 -44.30 -7.79 -30.66
C ASP A 106 -45.50 -7.14 -31.39
N ALA A 107 -45.66 -5.83 -31.23
CA ALA A 107 -46.76 -5.07 -31.81
C ALA A 107 -46.76 -5.14 -33.35
N ASP A 108 -45.58 -5.17 -33.96
CA ASP A 108 -45.41 -5.23 -35.42
C ASP A 108 -45.63 -6.64 -36.00
N ALA A 109 -45.58 -7.67 -35.15
CA ALA A 109 -45.84 -9.05 -35.54
C ALA A 109 -47.34 -9.36 -35.67
N TRP A 110 -48.21 -8.47 -35.18
CA TRP A 110 -49.65 -8.62 -35.38
C TRP A 110 -50.06 -8.22 -36.80
N PRO A 111 -50.85 -9.05 -37.50
CA PRO A 111 -51.35 -8.67 -38.81
C PRO A 111 -52.30 -7.48 -38.68
N ALA A 112 -52.19 -6.52 -39.60
CA ALA A 112 -53.02 -5.31 -39.64
C ALA A 112 -54.54 -5.56 -39.71
N GLN A 113 -54.95 -6.79 -40.05
CA GLN A 113 -56.33 -7.28 -39.97
C GLN A 113 -56.32 -8.59 -39.17
N PHE A 114 -56.79 -8.53 -37.92
CA PHE A 114 -56.92 -9.69 -37.03
C PHE A 114 -58.33 -9.74 -36.42
N PRO A 115 -58.99 -10.91 -36.37
CA PRO A 115 -58.60 -12.19 -36.99
C PRO A 115 -58.75 -12.19 -38.52
N ARG A 116 -57.88 -12.93 -39.24
CA ARG A 116 -57.89 -13.03 -40.72
C ARG A 116 -59.02 -13.91 -41.30
N GLY A 117 -59.85 -14.51 -40.45
CA GLY A 117 -60.97 -15.38 -40.81
C GLY A 117 -61.23 -16.41 -39.70
N ALA A 118 -62.34 -17.13 -39.78
CA ALA A 118 -62.76 -18.10 -38.74
C ALA A 118 -61.85 -19.35 -38.61
N ASN A 119 -60.90 -19.55 -39.52
CA ASN A 119 -60.04 -20.74 -39.60
C ASN A 119 -58.52 -20.43 -39.61
N ASP A 120 -58.11 -19.16 -39.44
CA ASP A 120 -56.68 -18.80 -39.40
C ASP A 120 -56.21 -18.82 -37.93
N ASP A 121 -55.70 -19.98 -37.49
CA ASP A 121 -55.03 -20.15 -36.20
C ASP A 121 -53.65 -19.47 -36.22
N PHE A 122 -53.63 -18.14 -36.18
CA PHE A 122 -52.41 -17.35 -36.14
C PHE A 122 -52.21 -16.71 -34.76
N PHE A 123 -51.07 -16.99 -34.14
CA PHE A 123 -50.53 -16.25 -33.00
C PHE A 123 -49.07 -15.85 -33.31
N PRO A 124 -48.66 -14.60 -33.07
CA PRO A 124 -47.26 -14.22 -33.18
C PRO A 124 -46.42 -14.95 -32.10
N PRO A 125 -45.10 -15.10 -32.29
CA PRO A 125 -44.22 -15.59 -31.24
C PRO A 125 -44.32 -14.65 -30.04
N LEU A 126 -44.47 -15.24 -28.85
CA LEU A 126 -44.68 -14.48 -27.61
C LEU A 126 -43.42 -14.56 -26.74
N THR A 127 -43.08 -13.47 -26.07
CA THR A 127 -41.99 -13.43 -25.09
C THR A 127 -42.56 -13.64 -23.70
N CYS A 128 -42.00 -14.57 -22.93
CA CYS A 128 -42.38 -14.77 -21.53
C CYS A 128 -41.89 -13.59 -20.68
N LEU A 129 -42.81 -12.89 -20.01
CA LEU A 129 -42.51 -11.82 -19.06
C LEU A 129 -42.50 -12.31 -17.61
N ASN A 130 -43.42 -13.21 -17.26
CA ASN A 130 -43.52 -13.79 -15.92
C ASN A 130 -44.24 -15.15 -15.94
N GLY A 131 -44.08 -15.95 -14.89
CA GLY A 131 -44.54 -17.33 -14.80
C GLY A 131 -43.44 -18.34 -15.13
N SER A 132 -43.72 -19.61 -14.84
CA SER A 132 -42.75 -20.71 -15.03
C SER A 132 -43.41 -21.93 -15.65
N ILE A 133 -42.68 -22.62 -16.52
CA ILE A 133 -43.07 -23.91 -17.09
C ILE A 133 -42.21 -25.00 -16.43
N ALA A 134 -42.85 -25.95 -15.75
CA ALA A 134 -42.20 -27.09 -15.15
C ALA A 134 -41.81 -28.12 -16.23
N LEU A 135 -40.57 -28.61 -16.21
CA LEU A 135 -40.06 -29.55 -17.22
C LEU A 135 -40.02 -31.00 -16.74
N ASP A 136 -39.92 -31.23 -15.44
CA ASP A 136 -39.89 -32.55 -14.83
C ASP A 136 -40.88 -32.65 -13.65
N ARG A 137 -41.37 -33.87 -13.36
CA ARG A 137 -42.31 -34.12 -12.26
C ARG A 137 -41.63 -34.37 -10.90
N GLY A 138 -40.38 -33.95 -10.74
CA GLY A 138 -39.61 -34.21 -9.52
C GLY A 138 -39.06 -35.64 -9.46
N ALA A 139 -38.76 -36.13 -8.24
CA ALA A 139 -38.05 -37.40 -7.97
C ALA A 139 -38.73 -38.71 -8.41
N GLU A 140 -39.90 -38.67 -9.03
CA GLU A 140 -40.63 -39.86 -9.47
C GLU A 140 -40.25 -40.31 -10.89
N GLU A 141 -39.52 -39.48 -11.64
CA GLU A 141 -39.00 -39.83 -12.96
C GLU A 141 -37.49 -40.07 -12.91
N THR A 142 -37.02 -41.18 -13.48
CA THR A 142 -35.59 -41.38 -13.74
C THR A 142 -35.06 -40.23 -14.60
N PRO A 143 -33.96 -39.56 -14.22
CA PRO A 143 -33.40 -38.46 -15.00
C PRO A 143 -33.17 -38.91 -16.44
N ASN A 144 -33.76 -38.19 -17.39
CA ASN A 144 -33.50 -38.46 -18.80
C ASN A 144 -32.06 -38.00 -19.16
N ALA A 145 -31.50 -38.54 -20.24
CA ALA A 145 -30.13 -38.20 -20.66
C ALA A 145 -29.91 -36.70 -20.91
N GLN A 146 -30.97 -35.97 -21.28
CA GLN A 146 -30.92 -34.52 -21.52
C GLN A 146 -30.75 -33.74 -20.22
N THR A 147 -31.42 -34.15 -19.14
CA THR A 147 -31.29 -33.57 -17.80
C THR A 147 -29.88 -33.81 -17.27
N THR A 148 -29.34 -35.03 -17.38
CA THR A 148 -27.96 -35.30 -16.96
C THR A 148 -26.95 -34.44 -17.72
N ALA A 149 -27.07 -34.36 -19.05
CA ALA A 149 -26.18 -33.54 -19.88
C ALA A 149 -26.31 -32.02 -19.59
N LEU A 150 -27.49 -31.55 -19.19
CA LEU A 150 -27.70 -30.16 -18.76
C LEU A 150 -26.99 -29.87 -17.44
N TYR A 151 -27.12 -30.77 -16.46
CA TYR A 151 -26.49 -30.61 -15.14
C TYR A 151 -24.96 -30.65 -15.27
N GLU A 152 -24.42 -31.60 -16.03
CA GLU A 152 -22.98 -31.69 -16.33
C GLU A 152 -22.45 -30.41 -17.01
N ALA A 153 -23.18 -29.87 -17.99
CA ALA A 153 -22.78 -28.63 -18.69
C ALA A 153 -22.79 -27.39 -17.80
N LEU A 154 -23.50 -27.43 -16.66
CA LEU A 154 -23.55 -26.36 -15.67
C LEU A 154 -22.63 -26.62 -14.46
N GLY A 155 -21.89 -27.73 -14.45
CA GLY A 155 -21.05 -28.15 -13.33
C GLY A 155 -21.86 -28.49 -12.06
N LEU A 156 -23.09 -29.00 -12.23
CA LEU A 156 -23.99 -29.37 -11.14
C LEU A 156 -24.10 -30.89 -11.03
N GLU A 157 -24.24 -31.39 -9.80
CA GLU A 157 -24.57 -32.79 -9.52
C GLU A 157 -26.10 -32.94 -9.42
N LEU A 158 -26.61 -34.10 -9.85
CA LEU A 158 -28.01 -34.45 -9.67
C LEU A 158 -28.28 -34.71 -8.18
N PRO A 159 -29.30 -34.07 -7.56
CA PRO A 159 -29.66 -34.36 -6.18
C PRO A 159 -30.08 -35.81 -5.99
N THR A 160 -29.89 -36.35 -4.79
CA THR A 160 -30.27 -37.72 -4.50
C THR A 160 -31.79 -37.84 -4.34
N ALA A 161 -32.34 -39.06 -4.50
CA ALA A 161 -33.76 -39.32 -4.24
C ALA A 161 -34.18 -38.92 -2.80
N ALA A 162 -33.27 -39.04 -1.84
CA ALA A 162 -33.48 -38.61 -0.47
C ALA A 162 -33.61 -37.08 -0.35
N ASP A 163 -32.76 -36.32 -1.05
CA ASP A 163 -32.82 -34.84 -1.05
C ASP A 163 -34.15 -34.34 -1.59
N HIS A 164 -34.63 -34.93 -2.68
CA HIS A 164 -35.92 -34.58 -3.26
C HIS A 164 -37.10 -34.95 -2.34
N GLN A 165 -37.06 -36.13 -1.71
CA GLN A 165 -38.12 -36.54 -0.79
C GLN A 165 -38.19 -35.62 0.42
N GLN A 166 -37.03 -35.34 1.02
CA GLN A 166 -36.93 -34.44 2.17
C GLN A 166 -37.45 -33.04 1.83
N ARG A 167 -37.10 -32.48 0.67
CA ARG A 167 -37.61 -31.17 0.23
C ARG A 167 -39.13 -31.19 0.06
N ARG A 168 -39.70 -32.24 -0.57
CA ARG A 168 -41.16 -32.37 -0.75
C ARG A 168 -41.92 -32.37 0.57
N ASP A 169 -41.46 -33.16 1.53
CA ASP A 169 -42.10 -33.28 2.85
C ASP A 169 -42.07 -31.93 3.60
N ARG A 170 -40.97 -31.17 3.48
CA ARG A 170 -40.78 -29.86 4.12
C ARG A 170 -41.60 -28.75 3.48
N VAL A 171 -41.70 -28.76 2.15
CA VAL A 171 -42.59 -27.85 1.41
C VAL A 171 -44.04 -28.13 1.77
N ALA A 172 -44.45 -29.40 1.88
CA ALA A 172 -45.79 -29.78 2.33
C ALA A 172 -46.08 -29.34 3.77
N ALA A 173 -45.06 -29.28 4.63
CA ALA A 173 -45.15 -28.74 5.99
C ALA A 173 -45.24 -27.20 6.07
N GLY A 174 -45.19 -26.49 4.94
CA GLY A 174 -45.36 -25.03 4.89
C GLY A 174 -44.11 -24.22 5.26
N GLU A 175 -42.91 -24.83 5.23
CA GLU A 175 -41.66 -24.17 5.63
C GLU A 175 -41.14 -23.12 4.61
N THR A 176 -41.77 -23.00 3.43
CA THR A 176 -41.40 -22.01 2.40
C THR A 176 -42.64 -21.31 1.84
N GLN A 177 -42.53 -20.00 1.57
CA GLN A 177 -43.63 -19.20 1.01
C GLN A 177 -43.79 -19.41 -0.51
N THR A 178 -42.74 -19.87 -1.19
CA THR A 178 -42.72 -20.08 -2.65
C THR A 178 -42.24 -21.49 -2.97
N ARG A 179 -43.12 -22.30 -3.56
CA ARG A 179 -42.86 -23.69 -3.92
C ARG A 179 -42.18 -23.79 -5.30
N LEU A 180 -41.07 -24.54 -5.36
CA LEU A 180 -40.59 -25.11 -6.62
C LEU A 180 -41.52 -26.26 -7.01
N LEU A 181 -42.19 -26.14 -8.14
CA LEU A 181 -43.14 -27.15 -8.64
C LEU A 181 -42.42 -28.34 -9.28
N SER A 182 -41.21 -28.13 -9.76
CA SER A 182 -40.36 -29.10 -10.46
C SER A 182 -38.88 -28.88 -10.07
N ASN A 183 -38.01 -29.83 -10.40
CA ASN A 183 -36.57 -29.61 -10.18
C ASN A 183 -35.98 -28.73 -11.28
N LEU A 184 -36.55 -28.77 -12.48
CA LEU A 184 -36.17 -27.94 -13.60
C LEU A 184 -37.40 -27.18 -14.10
N SER A 185 -37.30 -25.87 -14.18
CA SER A 185 -38.33 -25.04 -14.79
C SER A 185 -37.72 -23.92 -15.61
N VAL A 186 -38.42 -23.49 -16.66
CA VAL A 186 -38.05 -22.33 -17.47
C VAL A 186 -38.95 -21.15 -17.16
N HIS A 187 -38.40 -19.94 -17.14
CA HIS A 187 -39.11 -18.70 -16.85
C HIS A 187 -38.47 -17.52 -17.58
N SER A 188 -39.04 -16.31 -17.43
CA SER A 188 -38.65 -15.13 -18.20
C SER A 188 -37.19 -14.71 -18.05
N SER A 189 -36.57 -14.92 -16.88
CA SER A 189 -35.15 -14.63 -16.65
C SER A 189 -34.18 -15.79 -16.97
N GLY A 190 -34.67 -16.97 -17.35
CA GLY A 190 -33.84 -18.14 -17.67
C GLY A 190 -34.39 -19.45 -17.12
N LEU A 191 -33.64 -20.12 -16.26
CA LEU A 191 -33.98 -21.43 -15.67
C LEU A 191 -33.94 -21.38 -14.14
N SER A 192 -34.86 -22.07 -13.47
CA SER A 192 -34.71 -22.48 -12.07
C SER A 192 -34.37 -23.97 -12.04
N ILE A 193 -33.29 -24.33 -11.36
CA ILE A 193 -32.74 -25.68 -11.26
C ILE A 193 -32.52 -26.03 -9.79
N TYR A 194 -33.07 -27.15 -9.33
CA TYR A 194 -32.69 -27.76 -8.06
C TYR A 194 -31.54 -28.73 -8.31
N GLY A 195 -30.33 -28.32 -7.94
CA GLY A 195 -29.09 -29.07 -8.21
C GLY A 195 -28.14 -29.05 -7.03
N ALA A 196 -27.31 -30.08 -6.93
CA ALA A 196 -26.26 -30.16 -5.93
C ALA A 196 -25.01 -29.44 -6.45
N ILE A 197 -24.53 -28.47 -5.68
CA ILE A 197 -23.34 -27.67 -6.03
C ILE A 197 -22.26 -27.84 -4.98
N GLN A 198 -21.03 -28.06 -5.45
CA GLN A 198 -19.85 -28.18 -4.61
C GLN A 198 -19.33 -26.79 -4.22
N LEU A 199 -19.31 -26.49 -2.93
CA LEU A 199 -18.61 -25.30 -2.43
C LEU A 199 -17.12 -25.64 -2.25
N PRO A 200 -16.18 -24.78 -2.70
CA PRO A 200 -14.74 -25.06 -2.63
C PRO A 200 -14.24 -25.41 -1.21
N TRP A 201 -14.77 -24.76 -0.18
CA TRP A 201 -14.37 -24.98 1.21
C TRP A 201 -15.15 -26.10 1.92
N ARG A 202 -16.03 -26.83 1.21
CA ARG A 202 -16.80 -27.95 1.76
C ARG A 202 -16.39 -29.24 1.03
N GLN A 203 -16.58 -30.40 1.67
CA GLN A 203 -16.34 -31.71 1.03
C GLN A 203 -17.57 -32.27 0.32
N THR A 204 -18.77 -32.06 0.87
CA THR A 204 -20.03 -32.56 0.29
C THR A 204 -20.78 -31.46 -0.44
N ALA A 205 -21.30 -31.77 -1.62
CA ALA A 205 -22.17 -30.87 -2.37
C ALA A 205 -23.47 -30.59 -1.59
N ILE A 206 -24.08 -29.44 -1.87
CA ILE A 206 -25.35 -29.02 -1.26
C ILE A 206 -26.41 -28.91 -2.35
N ALA A 207 -27.50 -29.67 -2.22
CA ALA A 207 -28.67 -29.54 -3.09
C ALA A 207 -29.41 -28.24 -2.80
N LEU A 208 -29.47 -27.34 -3.79
CA LEU A 208 -30.00 -25.98 -3.64
C LEU A 208 -30.83 -25.56 -4.86
N PRO A 209 -31.84 -24.68 -4.66
CA PRO A 209 -32.53 -24.01 -5.75
C PRO A 209 -31.65 -22.88 -6.34
N LEU A 210 -31.29 -23.04 -7.61
CA LEU A 210 -30.39 -22.19 -8.35
C LEU A 210 -31.13 -21.57 -9.55
N GLN A 211 -30.83 -20.31 -9.84
CA GLN A 211 -31.32 -19.61 -11.02
C GLN A 211 -30.17 -19.45 -12.02
N VAL A 212 -30.36 -19.93 -13.25
CA VAL A 212 -29.45 -19.72 -14.38
C VAL A 212 -30.02 -18.61 -15.27
N ALA A 213 -29.28 -17.52 -15.43
CA ALA A 213 -29.65 -16.39 -16.24
C ALA A 213 -28.54 -16.01 -17.22
N GLN A 214 -28.90 -15.44 -18.36
CA GLN A 214 -27.94 -14.92 -19.33
C GLN A 214 -27.62 -13.46 -19.00
N ARG A 215 -26.34 -13.12 -18.85
CA ARG A 215 -25.90 -11.79 -18.38
C ARG A 215 -26.13 -10.71 -19.44
N ARG A 216 -25.87 -11.06 -20.72
CA ARG A 216 -26.26 -10.28 -21.90
C ARG A 216 -26.50 -11.20 -23.10
N PRO A 217 -27.48 -10.92 -23.98
CA PRO A 217 -27.79 -11.75 -25.14
C PRO A 217 -26.63 -11.91 -26.14
N ASP A 218 -25.76 -10.90 -26.24
CA ASP A 218 -24.67 -10.79 -27.22
C ASP A 218 -23.37 -11.51 -26.82
N GLN A 219 -23.13 -11.68 -25.52
CA GLN A 219 -21.83 -12.18 -25.00
C GLN A 219 -21.82 -13.67 -24.62
N GLN A 220 -22.94 -14.40 -24.74
CA GLN A 220 -23.07 -15.83 -24.37
C GLN A 220 -22.51 -16.18 -22.96
N ARG A 221 -22.52 -15.23 -22.03
CA ARG A 221 -22.10 -15.43 -20.63
C ARG A 221 -23.31 -15.72 -19.75
N PHE A 222 -23.17 -16.74 -18.90
CA PHE A 222 -24.24 -17.18 -18.00
C PHE A 222 -23.85 -16.95 -16.55
N ARG A 223 -24.88 -16.78 -15.72
CA ARG A 223 -24.75 -16.59 -14.28
C ARG A 223 -25.67 -17.57 -13.58
N ILE A 224 -25.13 -18.32 -12.63
CA ILE A 224 -25.89 -19.15 -11.69
C ILE A 224 -25.96 -18.37 -10.36
N SER A 225 -27.13 -18.29 -9.75
CA SER A 225 -27.34 -17.59 -8.48
C SER A 225 -28.31 -18.34 -7.57
N LEU A 226 -28.24 -18.11 -6.26
CA LEU A 226 -29.14 -18.76 -5.29
C LEU A 226 -30.54 -18.14 -5.30
N GLU A 227 -31.59 -18.96 -5.40
CA GLU A 227 -32.98 -18.53 -5.22
C GLU A 227 -33.34 -18.49 -3.72
N ARG A 228 -32.86 -17.47 -3.01
CA ARG A 228 -32.94 -17.40 -1.54
C ARG A 228 -34.36 -17.52 -0.97
N ASP A 229 -35.35 -16.97 -1.68
CA ASP A 229 -36.76 -16.99 -1.25
C ASP A 229 -37.37 -18.40 -1.27
N ARG A 230 -36.77 -19.31 -2.05
CA ARG A 230 -37.20 -20.70 -2.22
C ARG A 230 -36.40 -21.70 -1.39
N LEU A 231 -35.46 -21.22 -0.55
CA LEU A 231 -34.68 -22.09 0.34
C LEU A 231 -35.51 -22.59 1.52
N THR A 232 -35.46 -23.90 1.77
CA THR A 232 -36.02 -24.52 2.99
C THR A 232 -35.16 -24.19 4.22
N GLN A 233 -35.70 -24.34 5.43
CA GLN A 233 -34.95 -24.05 6.65
C GLN A 233 -33.66 -24.90 6.81
N PRO A 234 -33.66 -26.23 6.50
CA PRO A 234 -32.44 -27.03 6.52
C PRO A 234 -31.39 -26.57 5.49
N GLU A 235 -31.80 -26.16 4.29
CA GLU A 235 -30.88 -25.64 3.26
C GLU A 235 -30.24 -24.32 3.70
N ARG A 236 -31.03 -23.41 4.30
CA ARG A 236 -30.51 -22.17 4.89
C ARG A 236 -29.48 -22.48 5.96
N GLN A 237 -29.76 -23.42 6.85
CA GLN A 237 -28.84 -23.82 7.92
C GLN A 237 -27.57 -24.48 7.36
N ALA A 238 -27.68 -25.30 6.32
CA ALA A 238 -26.53 -25.92 5.66
C ALA A 238 -25.61 -24.87 5.01
N LEU A 239 -26.18 -23.85 4.35
CA LEU A 239 -25.45 -22.72 3.79
C LEU A 239 -24.80 -21.86 4.87
N GLN A 240 -25.54 -21.47 5.90
CA GLN A 240 -25.04 -20.69 7.04
C GLN A 240 -23.88 -21.42 7.74
N THR A 241 -24.00 -22.74 7.93
CA THR A 241 -22.94 -23.56 8.55
C THR A 241 -21.68 -23.56 7.66
N ALA A 242 -21.84 -23.75 6.35
CA ALA A 242 -20.71 -23.69 5.42
C ALA A 242 -20.07 -22.30 5.37
N TRP A 243 -20.88 -21.24 5.44
CA TRP A 243 -20.42 -19.85 5.43
C TRP A 243 -19.68 -19.47 6.71
N SER A 244 -20.21 -19.87 7.86
CA SER A 244 -19.56 -19.67 9.16
C SER A 244 -18.22 -20.42 9.25
N ARG A 245 -18.10 -21.62 8.65
CA ARG A 245 -16.81 -22.33 8.58
C ARG A 245 -15.77 -21.55 7.77
N LEU A 246 -16.15 -20.99 6.62
CA LEU A 246 -15.24 -20.13 5.85
C LEU A 246 -14.84 -18.88 6.65
N SER A 247 -15.78 -18.27 7.36
CA SER A 247 -15.51 -17.13 8.26
C SER A 247 -14.50 -17.47 9.34
N GLN A 248 -14.62 -18.64 9.98
CA GLN A 248 -13.68 -19.11 11.00
C GLN A 248 -12.28 -19.37 10.42
N ALA A 249 -12.20 -19.86 9.19
CA ALA A 249 -10.93 -20.13 8.51
C ALA A 249 -10.20 -18.84 8.08
N LEU A 250 -10.95 -17.81 7.66
CA LEU A 250 -10.40 -16.51 7.23
C LEU A 250 -10.08 -15.59 8.42
N ASN A 251 -11.03 -15.44 9.35
CA ASN A 251 -10.89 -14.60 10.54
C ASN A 251 -11.56 -15.30 11.75
N PRO A 252 -10.82 -16.17 12.47
CA PRO A 252 -11.34 -16.85 13.65
C PRO A 252 -11.73 -15.88 14.78
N LEU A 253 -11.22 -14.64 14.77
CA LEU A 253 -11.52 -13.60 15.75
C LEU A 253 -12.70 -12.70 15.35
N ASN A 254 -13.42 -13.00 14.27
CA ASN A 254 -14.64 -12.25 13.91
C ASN A 254 -15.64 -12.30 15.09
N PRO A 255 -16.17 -11.15 15.55
CA PRO A 255 -17.05 -11.10 16.72
C PRO A 255 -18.37 -11.85 16.54
N LEU A 256 -18.78 -12.15 15.30
CA LEU A 256 -19.99 -12.91 14.98
C LEU A 256 -19.74 -14.43 14.90
N ASN A 257 -18.48 -14.87 14.96
CA ASN A 257 -18.12 -16.29 15.09
C ASN A 257 -18.30 -16.77 16.54
N PRO A 258 -18.51 -18.08 16.76
CA PRO A 258 -18.50 -18.66 18.10
C PRO A 258 -17.17 -18.37 18.82
N PRO A 259 -17.20 -18.03 20.12
CA PRO A 259 -15.99 -17.76 20.87
C PRO A 259 -15.14 -19.04 20.98
N LEU A 260 -13.82 -18.88 20.82
CA LEU A 260 -12.84 -19.95 20.97
C LEU A 260 -12.23 -19.87 22.38
N GLU A 261 -12.03 -21.03 23.04
CA GLU A 261 -11.38 -21.10 24.36
C GLU A 261 -9.93 -20.58 24.30
N THR A 262 -9.23 -20.91 23.21
CA THR A 262 -7.88 -20.42 22.91
C THR A 262 -7.89 -19.77 21.53
N PRO A 263 -7.81 -18.43 21.44
CA PRO A 263 -7.77 -17.76 20.14
C PRO A 263 -6.48 -18.13 19.39
N PRO A 264 -6.57 -18.54 18.11
CA PRO A 264 -5.38 -18.82 17.30
C PRO A 264 -4.66 -17.51 16.96
N ALA A 265 -3.38 -17.63 16.60
CA ALA A 265 -2.62 -16.50 16.08
C ALA A 265 -3.16 -16.12 14.69
N VAL A 266 -3.40 -14.83 14.49
CA VAL A 266 -3.84 -14.24 13.21
C VAL A 266 -2.84 -13.17 12.77
N PRO A 267 -2.79 -12.82 11.48
CA PRO A 267 -2.03 -11.66 11.04
C PRO A 267 -2.49 -10.37 11.75
N ASN A 268 -1.56 -9.46 12.02
CA ASN A 268 -1.80 -8.25 12.79
C ASN A 268 -2.30 -7.09 11.92
N TRP A 269 -1.80 -6.96 10.69
CA TRP A 269 -2.00 -5.75 9.90
C TRP A 269 -3.13 -5.83 8.88
N VAL A 270 -3.44 -7.02 8.37
CA VAL A 270 -4.45 -7.21 7.32
C VAL A 270 -5.40 -8.34 7.70
N THR A 271 -6.69 -8.03 7.73
CA THR A 271 -7.77 -8.99 8.04
C THR A 271 -8.82 -8.95 6.94
N LEU A 272 -9.12 -10.10 6.33
CA LEU A 272 -10.30 -10.27 5.48
C LEU A 272 -11.42 -10.89 6.31
N GLU A 273 -12.56 -10.22 6.38
CA GLU A 273 -13.71 -10.68 7.16
C GLU A 273 -14.96 -10.83 6.31
N ILE A 274 -15.79 -11.80 6.69
CA ILE A 274 -17.14 -11.95 6.17
C ILE A 274 -18.06 -11.02 6.97
N THR A 275 -18.80 -10.17 6.28
CA THR A 275 -19.65 -9.13 6.89
C THR A 275 -20.69 -9.70 7.84
N ASN A 276 -21.33 -10.82 7.46
CA ASN A 276 -22.28 -11.51 8.32
C ASN A 276 -22.19 -13.04 8.14
N PRO A 277 -21.45 -13.75 9.01
CA PRO A 277 -21.30 -15.20 8.91
C PRO A 277 -22.57 -15.98 9.29
N GLN A 278 -23.58 -15.32 9.88
CA GLN A 278 -24.85 -15.93 10.29
C GLN A 278 -25.95 -15.77 9.24
N ALA A 279 -25.73 -14.96 8.20
CA ALA A 279 -26.66 -14.81 7.09
C ALA A 279 -26.48 -15.90 6.02
N VAL A 280 -27.49 -16.06 5.16
CA VAL A 280 -27.35 -16.86 3.95
C VAL A 280 -26.59 -16.03 2.92
N PRO A 281 -25.42 -16.48 2.43
CA PRO A 281 -24.59 -15.69 1.53
C PRO A 281 -25.22 -15.56 0.15
N SER A 282 -24.91 -14.46 -0.53
CA SER A 282 -25.24 -14.25 -1.94
C SER A 282 -24.14 -14.84 -2.80
N LEU A 283 -24.31 -16.10 -3.22
CA LEU A 283 -23.34 -16.80 -4.08
C LEU A 283 -23.69 -16.63 -5.55
N ILE A 284 -22.67 -16.34 -6.37
CA ILE A 284 -22.80 -16.16 -7.80
C ILE A 284 -21.75 -17.01 -8.49
N TRP A 285 -22.15 -17.88 -9.41
CA TRP A 285 -21.20 -18.56 -10.29
C TRP A 285 -21.29 -17.99 -11.69
N GLU A 286 -20.15 -17.54 -12.22
CA GLU A 286 -20.04 -17.07 -13.60
C GLU A 286 -19.57 -18.23 -14.50
N VAL A 287 -20.26 -18.39 -15.62
CA VAL A 287 -19.97 -19.39 -16.65
C VAL A 287 -19.63 -18.63 -17.93
N ALA A 288 -18.37 -18.70 -18.35
CA ALA A 288 -17.83 -17.89 -19.45
C ALA A 288 -18.45 -18.29 -20.80
N ALA A 289 -18.44 -19.60 -21.11
CA ALA A 289 -19.19 -20.21 -22.19
C ALA A 289 -19.94 -21.45 -21.68
N TRP A 290 -21.03 -21.83 -22.36
CA TRP A 290 -21.83 -22.98 -21.94
C TRP A 290 -21.00 -24.28 -21.99
N GLY A 291 -20.92 -25.00 -20.86
CA GLY A 291 -20.07 -26.17 -20.68
C GLY A 291 -18.74 -25.88 -19.97
N ASP A 292 -18.35 -24.60 -19.80
CA ASP A 292 -17.20 -24.24 -18.99
C ASP A 292 -17.49 -24.43 -17.50
N LEU A 293 -16.45 -24.74 -16.72
CA LEU A 293 -16.57 -24.87 -15.28
C LEU A 293 -16.99 -23.53 -14.64
N PRO A 294 -18.05 -23.52 -13.80
CA PRO A 294 -18.50 -22.32 -13.12
C PRO A 294 -17.45 -21.78 -12.16
N ARG A 295 -17.19 -20.47 -12.21
CA ARG A 295 -16.29 -19.77 -11.27
C ARG A 295 -17.09 -19.05 -10.20
N LEU A 296 -16.81 -19.34 -8.94
CA LEU A 296 -17.51 -18.73 -7.81
C LEU A 296 -17.00 -17.31 -7.56
N HIS A 297 -17.92 -16.36 -7.58
CA HIS A 297 -17.73 -14.96 -7.23
C HIS A 297 -18.64 -14.58 -6.07
N LEU A 298 -18.12 -13.77 -5.16
CA LEU A 298 -18.89 -13.14 -4.09
C LEU A 298 -19.10 -11.66 -4.44
N PRO A 299 -20.32 -11.12 -4.27
CA PRO A 299 -20.59 -9.71 -4.47
C PRO A 299 -19.94 -8.84 -3.38
N ALA A 300 -19.82 -7.54 -3.66
CA ALA A 300 -19.05 -6.59 -2.88
C ALA A 300 -19.39 -6.51 -1.38
N ASP A 301 -20.63 -6.78 -1.00
CA ASP A 301 -21.10 -6.60 0.39
C ASP A 301 -20.89 -7.83 1.30
N GLU A 302 -20.46 -8.97 0.74
CA GLU A 302 -20.31 -10.21 1.50
C GLU A 302 -19.01 -10.25 2.31
N MET A 303 -18.00 -9.46 1.91
CA MET A 303 -16.69 -9.41 2.54
C MET A 303 -16.19 -7.99 2.68
N ILE A 304 -15.39 -7.76 3.71
CA ILE A 304 -14.73 -6.49 4.01
C ILE A 304 -13.26 -6.77 4.28
N LEU A 305 -12.39 -5.92 3.74
CA LEU A 305 -10.98 -5.91 4.08
C LEU A 305 -10.72 -4.83 5.13
N LEU A 306 -10.03 -5.19 6.20
CA LEU A 306 -9.59 -4.29 7.26
C LEU A 306 -8.05 -4.22 7.29
N LEU A 307 -7.51 -3.00 7.28
CA LEU A 307 -6.11 -2.69 7.52
C LEU A 307 -5.98 -2.00 8.87
N SER A 308 -5.12 -2.50 9.76
CA SER A 308 -4.99 -1.96 11.12
C SER A 308 -3.58 -2.09 11.65
N ASP A 309 -3.28 -1.40 12.76
CA ASP A 309 -2.00 -1.55 13.47
C ASP A 309 -1.98 -2.75 14.43
N GLN A 310 -3.15 -3.28 14.79
CA GLN A 310 -3.38 -4.49 15.60
C GLN A 310 -4.56 -5.29 15.04
N PRO A 311 -4.74 -6.58 15.40
CA PRO A 311 -5.92 -7.33 15.03
C PRO A 311 -7.22 -6.60 15.45
N PRO A 312 -8.20 -6.38 14.55
CA PRO A 312 -9.38 -5.55 14.80
C PRO A 312 -10.20 -5.95 16.04
N SER A 313 -10.27 -7.26 16.31
CA SER A 313 -11.04 -7.83 17.42
C SER A 313 -10.20 -8.11 18.68
N SER A 314 -8.95 -7.64 18.75
CA SER A 314 -8.08 -7.86 19.90
C SER A 314 -8.61 -7.15 21.16
N GLN A 315 -8.94 -7.91 22.20
CA GLN A 315 -9.42 -7.35 23.47
C GLN A 315 -8.28 -6.83 24.35
N THR A 316 -7.08 -7.41 24.22
CA THR A 316 -5.90 -7.04 25.02
C THR A 316 -5.25 -5.76 24.49
N HIS A 317 -5.18 -5.64 23.17
CA HIS A 317 -4.55 -4.53 22.46
C HIS A 317 -5.45 -4.12 21.28
N PRO A 318 -6.48 -3.29 21.50
CA PRO A 318 -7.35 -2.83 20.42
C PRO A 318 -6.56 -1.97 19.42
N PRO A 319 -6.96 -1.97 18.14
CA PRO A 319 -6.32 -1.15 17.11
C PRO A 319 -6.44 0.34 17.45
N THR A 320 -5.37 1.09 17.20
CA THR A 320 -5.36 2.56 17.33
C THR A 320 -5.62 3.26 16.00
N SER A 321 -5.48 2.54 14.89
CA SER A 321 -5.75 3.00 13.53
C SER A 321 -6.41 1.88 12.71
N LEU A 322 -7.34 2.24 11.83
CA LEU A 322 -8.11 1.30 11.03
C LEU A 322 -8.51 1.97 9.70
N ALA A 323 -8.32 1.23 8.61
CA ALA A 323 -8.88 1.55 7.31
C ALA A 323 -9.67 0.35 6.78
N GLN A 324 -10.79 0.64 6.13
CA GLN A 324 -11.69 -0.35 5.55
C GLN A 324 -11.70 -0.23 4.03
N VAL A 325 -11.73 -1.38 3.34
CA VAL A 325 -11.97 -1.46 1.89
C VAL A 325 -13.07 -2.47 1.62
N VAL A 326 -14.02 -2.11 0.76
CA VAL A 326 -15.06 -3.01 0.27
C VAL A 326 -14.61 -3.54 -1.10
N PRO A 327 -14.24 -4.82 -1.21
CA PRO A 327 -13.85 -5.40 -2.49
C PRO A 327 -14.97 -5.32 -3.53
N GLN A 328 -14.65 -5.07 -4.79
CA GLN A 328 -15.65 -5.09 -5.87
C GLN A 328 -15.88 -6.50 -6.40
N THR A 329 -14.80 -7.28 -6.47
CA THR A 329 -14.82 -8.67 -6.88
C THR A 329 -14.09 -9.51 -5.84
N VAL A 330 -14.69 -10.62 -5.45
CA VAL A 330 -14.00 -11.68 -4.71
C VAL A 330 -14.20 -12.97 -5.48
N ALA A 331 -13.12 -13.55 -5.98
CA ALA A 331 -13.13 -14.84 -6.65
C ALA A 331 -12.56 -15.91 -5.71
N VAL A 332 -13.25 -17.04 -5.62
CA VAL A 332 -12.84 -18.17 -4.78
C VAL A 332 -12.56 -19.37 -5.69
N ARG A 333 -11.38 -19.95 -5.56
CA ARG A 333 -10.96 -21.11 -6.35
C ARG A 333 -10.28 -22.17 -5.49
N LEU A 334 -10.45 -23.41 -5.88
CA LEU A 334 -9.67 -24.53 -5.37
C LEU A 334 -8.54 -24.78 -6.37
N THR A 335 -7.29 -24.59 -5.96
CA THR A 335 -6.12 -24.78 -6.85
C THR A 335 -5.68 -26.25 -6.86
N ASP A 336 -5.75 -26.89 -5.71
CA ASP A 336 -5.57 -28.32 -5.51
C ASP A 336 -6.54 -28.82 -4.42
N PRO A 337 -6.70 -30.14 -4.18
CA PRO A 337 -7.66 -30.66 -3.19
C PRO A 337 -7.52 -30.10 -1.75
N ASP A 338 -6.34 -29.58 -1.41
CA ASP A 338 -5.96 -29.16 -0.06
C ASP A 338 -5.63 -27.66 0.02
N THR A 339 -5.72 -26.91 -1.08
CA THR A 339 -5.40 -25.48 -1.20
C THR A 339 -6.57 -24.70 -1.78
N LEU A 340 -7.12 -23.81 -0.95
CA LEU A 340 -8.18 -22.89 -1.27
C LEU A 340 -7.61 -21.48 -1.40
N GLU A 341 -7.90 -20.81 -2.50
CA GLU A 341 -7.44 -19.46 -2.76
C GLU A 341 -8.61 -18.49 -2.92
N LEU A 342 -8.51 -17.36 -2.24
CA LEU A 342 -9.40 -16.21 -2.43
C LEU A 342 -8.58 -15.07 -3.02
N SER A 343 -9.12 -14.46 -4.06
CA SER A 343 -8.55 -13.26 -4.69
C SER A 343 -9.56 -12.14 -4.63
N ILE A 344 -9.11 -10.96 -4.22
CA ILE A 344 -9.95 -9.77 -4.17
C ILE A 344 -9.38 -8.71 -5.11
N GLU A 345 -10.26 -7.94 -5.73
CA GLU A 345 -9.90 -6.73 -6.45
C GLU A 345 -10.85 -5.60 -6.05
N ALA A 346 -10.30 -4.41 -5.87
CA ALA A 346 -11.06 -3.22 -5.55
C ALA A 346 -10.54 -2.05 -6.39
N ALA A 347 -11.47 -1.42 -7.11
CA ALA A 347 -11.22 -0.53 -8.25
C ALA A 347 -10.51 -1.26 -9.42
N ALA A 348 -10.86 -0.88 -10.65
CA ALA A 348 -10.18 -1.41 -11.82
C ALA A 348 -8.73 -0.88 -11.85
N GLU A 349 -7.76 -1.77 -12.03
CA GLU A 349 -6.43 -1.34 -12.43
C GLU A 349 -6.53 -0.58 -13.76
N PRO A 350 -5.69 0.46 -13.97
CA PRO A 350 -5.54 1.03 -15.30
C PRO A 350 -5.20 -0.09 -16.31
N ASP A 351 -5.75 -0.01 -17.53
CA ASP A 351 -5.61 -1.02 -18.60
C ASP A 351 -4.13 -1.34 -18.97
N ARG A 352 -3.18 -0.56 -18.44
CA ARG A 352 -1.74 -0.79 -18.53
C ARG A 352 -1.08 -0.30 -17.23
N PRO A 353 -0.54 -1.19 -16.39
CA PRO A 353 0.30 -0.75 -15.28
C PRO A 353 1.55 -0.10 -15.88
N ASP A 354 1.76 1.18 -15.61
CA ASP A 354 3.02 1.82 -15.96
C ASP A 354 4.13 1.16 -15.13
N ALA A 355 5.24 0.81 -15.79
CA ALA A 355 6.34 0.11 -15.14
C ALA A 355 6.93 0.89 -13.94
N ASP A 356 6.62 2.18 -13.83
CA ASP A 356 7.10 3.12 -12.81
C ASP A 356 6.05 3.48 -11.74
N GLU A 357 4.97 2.72 -11.63
CA GLU A 357 3.98 2.94 -10.57
C GLU A 357 4.53 2.61 -9.18
N SER A 358 4.29 3.52 -8.24
CA SER A 358 4.57 3.28 -6.82
C SER A 358 3.63 2.21 -6.26
N THR A 359 4.17 1.31 -5.43
CA THR A 359 3.40 0.18 -4.88
C THR A 359 3.68 -0.03 -3.40
N LEU A 360 2.67 -0.51 -2.68
CA LEU A 360 2.79 -1.06 -1.32
C LEU A 360 2.37 -2.52 -1.38
N THR A 361 3.29 -3.43 -1.05
CA THR A 361 3.01 -4.86 -0.96
C THR A 361 3.13 -5.31 0.49
N TYR A 362 2.05 -5.85 1.03
CA TYR A 362 2.03 -6.57 2.29
C TYR A 362 2.11 -8.07 2.03
N SER A 363 2.92 -8.78 2.83
CA SER A 363 2.94 -10.23 2.87
C SER A 363 2.89 -10.75 4.30
N ALA A 364 2.15 -11.84 4.50
CA ALA A 364 2.10 -12.59 5.74
C ALA A 364 2.21 -14.06 5.45
N LEU A 365 3.17 -14.73 6.07
CA LEU A 365 3.42 -16.16 5.92
C LEU A 365 3.39 -16.83 7.29
N TRP A 366 2.68 -17.95 7.38
CA TRP A 366 2.62 -18.76 8.59
C TRP A 366 3.89 -19.62 8.72
N GLU A 367 4.67 -19.42 9.79
CA GLU A 367 5.83 -20.24 10.09
C GLU A 367 5.47 -21.38 11.04
N THR A 368 5.36 -22.59 10.49
CA THR A 368 4.91 -23.79 11.22
C THR A 368 5.78 -24.16 12.43
N GLU A 369 7.10 -23.96 12.35
CA GLU A 369 8.03 -24.35 13.42
C GLU A 369 7.89 -23.49 14.68
N GLN A 370 7.72 -22.17 14.49
CA GLN A 370 7.60 -21.20 15.58
C GLN A 370 6.14 -20.93 15.97
N GLN A 371 5.18 -21.32 15.13
CA GLN A 371 3.76 -20.98 15.25
C GLN A 371 3.52 -19.46 15.33
N VAL A 372 4.20 -18.71 14.47
CA VAL A 372 4.14 -17.25 14.40
C VAL A 372 3.91 -16.80 12.96
N TRP A 373 3.19 -15.69 12.78
CA TRP A 373 3.06 -15.00 11.50
C TRP A 373 4.29 -14.13 11.25
N GLN A 374 4.95 -14.35 10.12
CA GLN A 374 5.97 -13.45 9.59
C GLN A 374 5.29 -12.45 8.65
N GLU A 375 5.13 -11.21 9.13
CA GLU A 375 4.50 -10.13 8.38
C GLU A 375 5.54 -9.08 7.94
N SER A 376 5.46 -8.66 6.68
CA SER A 376 6.25 -7.55 6.16
C SER A 376 5.45 -6.66 5.21
N ILE A 377 5.87 -5.39 5.13
CA ILE A 377 5.39 -4.43 4.14
C ILE A 377 6.59 -3.91 3.39
N SER A 378 6.56 -4.01 2.07
CA SER A 378 7.56 -3.44 1.17
C SER A 378 6.91 -2.37 0.30
N LEU A 379 7.55 -1.21 0.26
CA LEU A 379 7.16 -0.09 -0.57
C LEU A 379 8.19 0.08 -1.66
N ALA A 380 7.73 0.30 -2.88
CA ALA A 380 8.61 0.48 -4.02
C ALA A 380 8.28 1.75 -4.80
N LYS A 381 9.32 2.42 -5.32
CA LYS A 381 9.24 3.57 -6.23
C LYS A 381 8.39 4.73 -5.69
N LEU A 382 8.54 5.05 -4.40
CA LEU A 382 7.80 6.15 -3.79
C LEU A 382 8.48 7.50 -4.05
N ASN A 383 7.78 8.40 -4.72
CA ASN A 383 8.19 9.80 -4.78
C ASN A 383 7.50 10.59 -3.68
N THR A 384 8.30 11.09 -2.73
CA THR A 384 7.79 11.85 -1.58
C THR A 384 8.35 13.26 -1.54
N ALA A 385 7.67 14.17 -0.86
CA ALA A 385 8.18 15.52 -0.62
C ALA A 385 7.78 15.99 0.77
N PHE A 386 8.62 16.85 1.35
CA PHE A 386 8.22 17.66 2.49
C PHE A 386 7.32 18.82 2.04
N ASP A 387 6.63 19.44 2.99
CA ASP A 387 5.79 20.61 2.69
C ASP A 387 6.66 21.82 2.27
N PRO A 388 6.53 22.30 1.01
CA PRO A 388 7.44 23.31 0.45
C PRO A 388 7.18 24.73 0.98
N VAL A 389 6.21 24.91 1.86
CA VAL A 389 5.90 26.19 2.51
C VAL A 389 6.27 26.12 3.99
N ASP A 390 5.89 25.03 4.67
CA ASP A 390 6.10 24.86 6.10
C ASP A 390 7.57 24.68 6.48
N VAL A 391 8.32 23.90 5.70
CA VAL A 391 9.75 23.69 5.97
C VAL A 391 10.55 24.99 5.79
N PRO A 392 10.41 25.75 4.69
CA PRO A 392 11.04 27.07 4.57
C PRO A 392 10.60 28.05 5.66
N ARG A 393 9.32 28.05 6.04
CA ARG A 393 8.82 28.89 7.14
C ARG A 393 9.51 28.58 8.46
N PHE A 394 9.66 27.29 8.77
CA PHE A 394 10.40 26.82 9.93
C PHE A 394 11.86 27.29 9.87
N LEU A 395 12.57 27.03 8.76
CA LEU A 395 13.97 27.43 8.61
C LEU A 395 14.18 28.94 8.70
N ARG A 396 13.34 29.77 8.06
CA ARG A 396 13.42 31.24 8.18
C ARG A 396 13.38 31.70 9.62
N SER A 397 12.45 31.16 10.41
CA SER A 397 12.31 31.52 11.83
C SER A 397 13.55 31.17 12.65
N ARG A 398 14.26 30.08 12.30
CA ARG A 398 15.49 29.64 12.97
C ARG A 398 16.73 30.38 12.48
N LEU A 399 16.79 30.71 11.20
CA LEU A 399 17.88 31.44 10.57
C LEU A 399 17.79 32.96 10.76
N GLY A 400 16.69 33.47 11.36
CA GLY A 400 16.43 34.91 11.49
C GLY A 400 16.23 35.61 10.14
N GLN A 401 15.86 34.86 9.10
CA GLN A 401 15.72 35.38 7.74
C GLN A 401 14.31 35.98 7.54
N PRO A 402 14.19 37.15 6.89
CA PRO A 402 12.90 37.74 6.58
C PRO A 402 12.12 36.88 5.58
N ARG A 403 10.80 37.10 5.53
CA ARG A 403 9.96 36.49 4.50
C ARG A 403 10.33 37.10 3.14
N PRO A 404 10.65 36.29 2.11
CA PRO A 404 10.94 36.81 0.78
C PRO A 404 9.68 37.35 0.12
N THR A 405 9.87 38.36 -0.72
CA THR A 405 8.81 38.99 -1.53
C THR A 405 9.23 38.98 -2.99
N TRP A 406 8.34 38.52 -3.87
CA TRP A 406 8.50 38.57 -5.33
C TRP A 406 7.32 39.34 -5.91
N GLN A 407 7.57 40.29 -6.81
CA GLN A 407 6.56 41.27 -7.27
C GLN A 407 5.98 40.93 -8.64
N GLY A 408 6.15 39.70 -9.12
CA GLY A 408 5.67 39.26 -10.42
C GLY A 408 6.77 39.17 -11.48
N GLU A 409 6.36 38.75 -12.69
CA GLU A 409 7.26 38.55 -13.83
C GLU A 409 7.99 39.84 -14.20
N GLY A 410 9.32 39.78 -14.34
CA GLY A 410 10.19 40.94 -14.59
C GLY A 410 10.71 41.66 -13.32
N SER A 411 10.35 41.18 -12.12
CA SER A 411 10.99 41.60 -10.87
C SER A 411 12.29 40.84 -10.61
N GLN A 412 13.12 41.33 -9.68
CA GLN A 412 14.35 40.62 -9.32
C GLN A 412 14.04 39.27 -8.67
N PRO A 413 14.85 38.21 -8.94
CA PRO A 413 14.72 36.92 -8.26
C PRO A 413 14.82 37.07 -6.74
N ILE A 414 14.22 36.11 -6.02
CA ILE A 414 14.26 36.15 -4.55
C ILE A 414 15.69 35.95 -4.02
N GLU A 415 16.05 36.71 -2.99
CA GLU A 415 17.35 36.61 -2.33
C GLU A 415 17.17 36.59 -0.79
N PRO A 416 17.71 35.58 -0.07
CA PRO A 416 18.37 34.38 -0.59
C PRO A 416 17.36 33.40 -1.21
N ALA A 417 17.73 32.75 -2.32
CA ALA A 417 16.92 31.74 -3.01
C ALA A 417 16.85 30.40 -2.26
N ILE A 418 17.88 30.10 -1.44
CA ILE A 418 18.02 28.87 -0.66
C ILE A 418 18.08 29.21 0.83
N LEU A 419 17.43 28.39 1.64
CA LEU A 419 17.59 28.27 3.08
C LEU A 419 18.31 26.97 3.39
N TRP A 420 19.22 27.00 4.35
CA TRP A 420 19.98 25.81 4.73
C TRP A 420 19.29 25.06 5.85
N GLY A 421 18.92 23.81 5.56
CA GLY A 421 18.50 22.83 6.56
C GLY A 421 19.69 21.98 6.98
N PHE A 422 19.79 21.69 8.28
CA PHE A 422 20.88 20.87 8.83
C PHE A 422 20.31 19.54 9.28
N MET A 423 20.67 18.47 8.58
CA MET A 423 20.22 17.11 8.86
C MET A 423 21.31 16.33 9.60
N PRO A 424 21.02 15.73 10.76
CA PRO A 424 21.98 14.88 11.46
C PRO A 424 22.29 13.61 10.65
N LEU A 425 23.56 13.20 10.68
CA LEU A 425 24.07 11.96 10.12
C LEU A 425 24.73 11.13 11.22
N ASP A 426 24.91 9.83 10.99
CA ASP A 426 25.60 8.95 11.93
C ASP A 426 27.06 9.38 12.19
N ASP A 427 27.69 9.94 11.17
CA ASP A 427 29.09 10.40 11.17
C ASP A 427 29.25 11.93 11.14
N GLY A 428 28.17 12.70 11.34
CA GLY A 428 28.23 14.17 11.29
C GLY A 428 26.89 14.84 10.96
N TRP A 429 26.89 15.78 10.01
CA TRP A 429 25.66 16.42 9.52
C TRP A 429 25.73 16.83 8.05
N ALA A 430 24.57 16.93 7.42
CA ALA A 430 24.39 17.39 6.05
C ALA A 430 23.74 18.77 6.00
N GLN A 431 24.30 19.66 5.20
CA GLN A 431 23.72 20.95 4.85
C GLN A 431 22.89 20.78 3.57
N LEU A 432 21.57 20.73 3.72
CA LEU A 432 20.64 20.51 2.63
C LEU A 432 20.02 21.84 2.15
N PRO A 433 20.06 22.14 0.84
CA PRO A 433 19.50 23.38 0.29
C PRO A 433 17.98 23.27 0.15
N ILE A 434 17.21 24.14 0.80
CA ILE A 434 15.76 24.19 0.70
C ILE A 434 15.32 25.49 0.02
N LEU A 435 14.46 25.44 -0.99
CA LEU A 435 14.00 26.64 -1.71
C LEU A 435 13.23 27.59 -0.77
N ASN A 436 13.57 28.88 -0.79
CA ASN A 436 12.97 29.90 0.06
C ASN A 436 11.60 30.38 -0.47
N LEU A 437 10.66 29.47 -0.69
CA LEU A 437 9.36 29.80 -1.25
C LEU A 437 8.31 30.14 -0.17
N THR A 438 7.24 30.83 -0.55
CA THR A 438 6.10 31.15 0.31
C THR A 438 4.79 30.95 -0.45
N GLU A 439 3.67 30.74 0.26
CA GLU A 439 2.34 30.60 -0.34
C GLU A 439 2.03 31.71 -1.35
N GLN A 440 2.41 32.95 -1.01
CA GLN A 440 2.18 34.11 -1.87
C GLN A 440 2.94 34.00 -3.20
N ILE A 441 4.18 33.50 -3.17
CA ILE A 441 4.98 33.30 -4.40
C ILE A 441 4.32 32.24 -5.29
N TYR A 442 3.81 31.15 -4.71
CA TYR A 442 3.07 30.12 -5.46
C TYR A 442 1.79 30.67 -6.11
N LEU A 443 1.06 31.52 -5.39
CA LEU A 443 -0.15 32.17 -5.91
C LEU A 443 0.18 33.18 -7.01
N ASP A 444 1.19 34.03 -6.80
CA ASP A 444 1.60 35.07 -7.74
C ASP A 444 2.22 34.48 -9.01
N SER A 445 2.95 33.36 -8.89
CA SER A 445 3.53 32.64 -10.04
C SER A 445 2.50 31.82 -10.82
N ARG A 446 1.26 31.74 -10.31
CA ARG A 446 0.13 30.98 -10.91
C ARG A 446 0.45 29.50 -11.16
N VAL A 447 1.34 28.92 -10.36
CA VAL A 447 1.65 27.47 -10.40
C VAL A 447 0.70 26.65 -9.51
N VAL A 448 -0.13 27.32 -8.70
CA VAL A 448 -1.22 26.66 -7.97
C VAL A 448 -2.31 26.29 -8.98
N GLN A 449 -2.59 24.99 -9.10
CA GLN A 449 -3.73 24.54 -9.89
C GLN A 449 -5.03 24.91 -9.16
N PRO A 450 -6.00 25.55 -9.83
CA PRO A 450 -7.33 25.67 -9.25
C PRO A 450 -7.86 24.25 -9.02
N GLN A 451 -8.27 23.93 -7.78
CA GLN A 451 -9.03 22.71 -7.56
C GLN A 451 -10.26 22.82 -8.46
N GLU A 452 -10.32 22.00 -9.51
CA GLU A 452 -11.60 21.79 -10.18
C GLU A 452 -12.54 21.31 -9.07
N ASN A 453 -13.63 22.05 -8.86
CA ASN A 453 -14.74 21.59 -8.05
C ASN A 453 -15.32 20.37 -8.76
N HIS A 454 -14.68 19.22 -8.60
CA HIS A 454 -15.36 17.96 -8.79
C HIS A 454 -16.36 17.89 -7.63
N ASP A 455 -17.61 18.27 -7.91
CA ASP A 455 -18.76 18.20 -6.99
C ASP A 455 -19.00 16.78 -6.44
N THR A 456 -18.19 15.80 -6.85
CA THR A 456 -18.11 14.47 -6.28
C THR A 456 -16.68 14.24 -5.78
N PRO A 457 -16.42 14.13 -4.47
CA PRO A 457 -15.11 13.66 -4.01
C PRO A 457 -14.86 12.29 -4.67
N PRO A 458 -13.65 12.02 -5.19
CA PRO A 458 -13.34 10.70 -5.71
C PRO A 458 -13.68 9.67 -4.63
N SER A 459 -14.43 8.63 -4.99
CA SER A 459 -14.75 7.53 -4.07
C SER A 459 -13.46 6.98 -3.50
N ALA A 460 -13.13 7.32 -2.25
CA ALA A 460 -11.92 6.86 -1.63
C ALA A 460 -12.00 5.34 -1.47
N LEU A 461 -11.05 4.63 -2.08
CA LEU A 461 -10.95 3.17 -1.98
C LEU A 461 -10.84 2.73 -0.51
N LEU A 462 -10.02 3.47 0.25
CA LEU A 462 -9.84 3.32 1.69
C LEU A 462 -10.78 4.26 2.45
N GLN A 463 -11.55 3.69 3.36
CA GLN A 463 -12.36 4.43 4.33
C GLN A 463 -11.65 4.39 5.68
N GLY A 464 -11.06 5.51 6.10
CA GLY A 464 -10.23 5.60 7.30
C GLY A 464 -8.74 5.73 6.98
N ALA A 465 -7.89 5.45 7.95
CA ALA A 465 -6.44 5.52 7.81
C ALA A 465 -5.76 4.53 8.75
N VAL A 466 -4.67 3.91 8.29
CA VAL A 466 -3.84 3.00 9.09
C VAL A 466 -2.47 3.64 9.32
N SER A 467 -1.97 3.56 10.55
CA SER A 467 -0.68 4.13 10.93
C SER A 467 0.19 3.09 11.64
N LEU A 468 1.31 2.74 11.03
CA LEU A 468 2.27 1.76 11.51
C LEU A 468 3.55 2.46 11.99
N GLY A 469 4.14 2.04 13.10
CA GLY A 469 5.42 2.57 13.58
C GLY A 469 5.65 2.33 15.07
N ASN A 470 6.65 3.02 15.64
CA ASN A 470 7.04 2.89 17.04
C ASN A 470 6.62 4.10 17.90
N HIS A 471 5.81 5.01 17.36
CA HIS A 471 5.41 6.27 18.00
C HIS A 471 4.57 6.11 19.29
N GLN A 472 4.01 4.92 19.57
CA GLN A 472 3.22 4.70 20.78
C GLN A 472 4.10 4.80 22.05
N PRO A 473 3.68 5.54 23.11
CA PRO A 473 4.52 5.80 24.27
C PRO A 473 5.08 4.55 24.97
N ARG A 474 4.29 3.45 25.05
CA ARG A 474 4.72 2.19 25.67
C ARG A 474 5.82 1.51 24.86
N LEU A 475 5.71 1.51 23.53
CA LEU A 475 6.73 0.95 22.62
C LEU A 475 8.03 1.76 22.70
N ARG A 476 7.94 3.10 22.69
CA ARG A 476 9.12 3.96 22.86
C ARG A 476 9.83 3.75 24.20
N ALA A 477 9.07 3.48 25.27
CA ALA A 477 9.67 3.22 26.58
C ALA A 477 10.49 1.93 26.61
N ALA A 478 10.10 0.93 25.81
CA ALA A 478 10.81 -0.34 25.64
C ALA A 478 11.98 -0.23 24.64
N HIS A 479 11.83 0.56 23.58
CA HIS A 479 12.84 0.75 22.52
C HIS A 479 13.42 2.17 22.54
N ARG A 480 14.07 2.54 23.65
CA ARG A 480 14.60 3.91 23.86
C ARG A 480 15.73 4.33 22.92
N HIS A 481 16.36 3.36 22.26
CA HIS A 481 17.44 3.59 21.29
C HIS A 481 16.90 3.90 19.89
N GLU A 482 15.59 3.80 19.65
CA GLU A 482 15.00 4.10 18.35
C GLU A 482 14.43 5.51 18.29
N GLN A 483 14.62 6.15 17.14
CA GLN A 483 13.95 7.40 16.80
C GLN A 483 12.45 7.16 16.57
N PRO A 484 11.58 8.11 16.93
CA PRO A 484 10.16 7.97 16.70
C PRO A 484 9.84 8.14 15.21
N TRP A 485 9.14 7.16 14.65
CA TRP A 485 8.71 7.17 13.25
C TRP A 485 7.32 6.56 13.10
N ASN A 486 6.63 6.92 12.03
CA ASN A 486 5.42 6.24 11.59
C ASN A 486 5.16 6.43 10.09
N LEU A 487 4.49 5.44 9.52
CA LEU A 487 3.92 5.45 8.17
C LEU A 487 2.40 5.49 8.30
N THR A 488 1.75 6.46 7.69
CA THR A 488 0.29 6.57 7.64
C THR A 488 -0.20 6.42 6.21
N LEU A 489 -1.05 5.42 5.94
CA LEU A 489 -1.73 5.19 4.67
C LEU A 489 -3.16 5.75 4.72
N THR A 490 -3.51 6.54 3.70
CA THR A 490 -4.80 7.24 3.64
C THR A 490 -5.60 6.98 2.38
N HIS A 491 -4.93 6.64 1.26
CA HIS A 491 -5.58 6.38 -0.02
C HIS A 491 -4.71 5.48 -0.91
N SER A 492 -5.33 4.90 -1.93
CA SER A 492 -4.71 4.05 -2.96
C SER A 492 -5.63 4.05 -4.18
N GLN A 493 -5.06 3.94 -5.38
CA GLN A 493 -5.83 3.98 -6.62
C GLN A 493 -6.57 2.65 -6.86
N SER A 494 -5.85 1.54 -6.81
CA SER A 494 -6.42 0.19 -6.87
C SER A 494 -5.80 -0.71 -5.81
N MET A 495 -6.41 -1.88 -5.62
CA MET A 495 -5.95 -2.88 -4.67
C MET A 495 -6.25 -4.29 -5.17
N LYS A 496 -5.27 -5.17 -4.99
CA LYS A 496 -5.38 -6.61 -5.22
C LYS A 496 -4.92 -7.38 -4.01
N GLY A 497 -5.63 -8.43 -3.64
CA GLY A 497 -5.23 -9.28 -2.52
C GLY A 497 -5.43 -10.75 -2.81
N HIS A 498 -4.67 -11.57 -2.10
CA HIS A 498 -4.64 -13.01 -2.22
C HIS A 498 -4.55 -13.66 -0.84
N TRP A 499 -5.47 -14.57 -0.55
CA TRP A 499 -5.48 -15.40 0.67
C TRP A 499 -5.40 -16.84 0.27
N GLN A 500 -4.41 -17.55 0.81
CA GLN A 500 -4.23 -18.97 0.62
C GLN A 500 -4.51 -19.70 1.92
N LEU A 501 -5.47 -20.62 1.88
CA LEU A 501 -5.81 -21.50 2.98
C LEU A 501 -5.43 -22.92 2.62
N ARG A 502 -4.88 -23.62 3.61
CA ARG A 502 -4.52 -25.02 3.51
C ARG A 502 -5.40 -25.87 4.41
N ARG A 503 -5.72 -27.07 3.95
CA ARG A 503 -6.50 -28.04 4.72
C ARG A 503 -5.60 -28.78 5.72
N LEU A 504 -6.01 -28.80 6.99
CA LEU A 504 -5.40 -29.57 8.08
C LEU A 504 -6.36 -30.71 8.47
N GLY A 505 -6.08 -31.93 8.00
CA GLY A 505 -6.92 -33.10 8.27
C GLY A 505 -8.24 -33.11 7.48
N ASP A 506 -9.26 -33.76 8.03
CA ASP A 506 -10.48 -34.08 7.27
C ASP A 506 -11.46 -32.91 7.09
N GLN A 507 -11.43 -31.81 7.87
CA GLN A 507 -12.45 -30.73 7.70
C GLN A 507 -12.01 -29.29 7.93
N ASP A 508 -10.82 -29.03 8.46
CA ASP A 508 -10.46 -27.68 8.91
C ASP A 508 -9.53 -26.98 7.92
N TRP A 509 -9.93 -25.77 7.50
CA TRP A 509 -9.12 -24.89 6.68
C TRP A 509 -8.40 -23.89 7.59
N THR A 510 -7.11 -23.70 7.33
CA THR A 510 -6.27 -22.76 8.07
C THR A 510 -5.59 -21.82 7.10
N LEU A 511 -5.58 -20.53 7.41
CA LEU A 511 -4.87 -19.53 6.64
C LEU A 511 -3.35 -19.78 6.71
N GLU A 512 -2.67 -19.83 5.57
CA GLU A 512 -1.22 -20.08 5.46
C GLU A 512 -0.48 -18.85 4.92
N GLN A 513 -1.09 -18.14 3.97
CA GLN A 513 -0.49 -16.96 3.34
C GLN A 513 -1.50 -15.87 3.04
N VAL A 514 -1.07 -14.62 3.20
CA VAL A 514 -1.78 -13.42 2.74
C VAL A 514 -0.82 -12.55 1.94
N THR A 515 -1.24 -12.09 0.78
CA THR A 515 -0.53 -11.07 -0.01
C THR A 515 -1.51 -9.97 -0.38
N LEU A 516 -1.13 -8.71 -0.22
CA LEU A 516 -1.94 -7.56 -0.59
C LEU A 516 -1.06 -6.53 -1.31
N THR A 517 -1.50 -6.03 -2.46
CA THR A 517 -0.80 -5.01 -3.24
C THR A 517 -1.72 -3.82 -3.44
N LEU A 518 -1.23 -2.64 -3.08
CA LEU A 518 -1.86 -1.34 -3.31
C LEU A 518 -1.05 -0.57 -4.34
N THR A 519 -1.72 0.02 -5.33
CA THR A 519 -1.10 0.82 -6.40
C THR A 519 -1.30 2.30 -6.13
N GLN A 520 -0.25 3.09 -6.39
CA GLN A 520 -0.21 4.53 -6.12
C GLN A 520 -0.69 4.89 -4.69
N PRO A 521 -0.08 4.33 -3.64
CA PRO A 521 -0.49 4.59 -2.27
C PRO A 521 -0.18 6.05 -1.86
N GLN A 522 -1.16 6.72 -1.27
CA GLN A 522 -0.95 8.03 -0.63
C GLN A 522 -0.56 7.83 0.83
N LEU A 523 0.71 8.15 1.10
CA LEU A 523 1.38 7.89 2.36
C LEU A 523 1.90 9.18 2.98
N THR A 524 1.98 9.19 4.31
CA THR A 524 2.77 10.17 5.07
C THR A 524 3.78 9.41 5.94
N LEU A 525 5.06 9.70 5.75
CA LEU A 525 6.18 9.13 6.49
C LEU A 525 6.75 10.19 7.43
N ASN A 526 6.74 9.91 8.74
CA ASN A 526 7.46 10.72 9.73
C ASN A 526 8.62 9.91 10.29
N GLY A 527 9.69 10.60 10.69
CA GLY A 527 10.86 10.00 11.32
C GLY A 527 11.98 9.57 10.35
N LEU A 528 11.86 9.85 9.04
CA LEU A 528 12.94 9.64 8.07
C LEU A 528 13.73 10.92 7.77
N PHE A 529 13.04 12.07 7.72
CA PHE A 529 13.65 13.37 7.42
C PHE A 529 13.65 14.25 8.68
N TRP A 530 14.85 14.58 9.15
CA TRP A 530 15.07 15.34 10.38
C TRP A 530 15.88 16.59 10.10
N LEU A 531 15.45 17.72 10.66
CA LEU A 531 16.20 18.97 10.61
C LEU A 531 16.45 19.47 12.03
N SER A 532 17.64 20.02 12.26
CA SER A 532 18.01 20.75 13.46
C SER A 532 17.04 21.90 13.77
N THR A 533 16.75 22.15 15.05
CA THR A 533 16.06 23.36 15.49
C THR A 533 16.99 24.52 15.85
N GLY A 534 18.30 24.29 15.92
CA GLY A 534 19.32 25.34 16.06
C GLY A 534 20.21 25.50 14.82
N GLN A 535 21.02 26.55 14.83
CA GLN A 535 22.07 26.76 13.82
C GLN A 535 23.34 26.05 14.29
N PRO A 536 24.07 25.36 13.40
CA PRO A 536 25.36 24.79 13.75
C PRO A 536 26.30 25.94 14.14
N ARG A 537 26.98 25.81 15.28
CA ARG A 537 27.93 26.76 15.84
C ARG A 537 29.35 26.26 15.60
N VAL A 538 30.33 27.13 15.78
CA VAL A 538 31.74 26.72 15.77
C VAL A 538 32.02 25.63 16.82
N GLN A 539 31.31 25.68 17.95
CA GLN A 539 31.36 24.65 18.99
C GLN A 539 30.87 23.30 18.49
N ASP A 540 29.98 23.27 17.49
CA ASP A 540 29.42 22.03 16.93
C ASP A 540 30.41 21.34 15.96
N ALA A 541 31.51 22.00 15.60
CA ALA A 541 32.67 21.36 14.95
C ALA A 541 33.55 20.56 15.93
N LEU A 542 33.26 20.61 17.24
CA LEU A 542 33.93 19.90 18.32
C LEU A 542 32.87 19.28 19.27
N PRO A 543 32.61 17.96 19.29
CA PRO A 543 31.62 17.33 20.16
C PRO A 543 31.71 17.76 21.62
N ASP A 544 30.59 18.32 22.10
CA ASP A 544 30.21 18.24 23.50
C ASP A 544 29.61 16.84 23.79
N TRP A 545 29.46 16.49 25.07
CA TRP A 545 28.93 15.18 25.49
C TRP A 545 27.40 15.06 25.32
N ASP A 546 26.73 16.19 25.11
CA ASP A 546 25.29 16.25 24.85
C ASP A 546 25.00 16.21 23.34
N ASP A 547 23.81 15.73 23.00
CA ASP A 547 23.23 15.75 21.65
C ASP A 547 23.32 17.19 21.09
N TRP A 548 24.34 17.46 20.28
CA TRP A 548 24.91 18.81 20.02
C TRP A 548 24.13 19.62 19.00
N VAL A 549 23.13 19.02 18.36
CA VAL A 549 22.14 19.74 17.57
C VAL A 549 21.01 20.16 18.50
N ASP A 550 20.94 21.45 18.87
CA ASP A 550 19.81 22.05 19.60
C ASP A 550 18.48 21.47 19.04
N GLY A 551 17.88 20.50 19.75
CA GLY A 551 16.64 19.77 19.39
C GLY A 551 16.46 19.40 17.91
N VAL A 552 16.38 18.12 17.56
CA VAL A 552 15.96 17.71 16.20
C VAL A 552 14.44 17.72 16.03
N ARG A 553 13.96 18.08 14.84
CA ARG A 553 12.55 18.01 14.46
C ARG A 553 12.38 17.16 13.21
N SER A 554 11.49 16.17 13.28
CA SER A 554 11.08 15.42 12.09
C SER A 554 10.10 16.24 11.26
N HIS A 555 10.29 16.18 9.95
CA HIS A 555 9.41 16.74 8.95
C HIS A 555 8.77 15.61 8.15
N ALA A 556 7.44 15.67 8.01
CA ALA A 556 6.67 14.66 7.30
C ALA A 556 7.00 14.66 5.81
N LEU A 557 7.29 13.48 5.26
CA LEU A 557 7.36 13.25 3.82
C LEU A 557 6.02 12.69 3.35
N LYS A 558 5.42 13.31 2.33
CA LYS A 558 4.13 12.88 1.76
C LYS A 558 4.33 12.41 0.33
N THR A 559 3.61 11.36 -0.09
CA THR A 559 3.59 10.97 -1.51
C THR A 559 3.16 12.16 -2.36
N VAL A 560 3.91 12.48 -3.41
CA VAL A 560 3.59 13.56 -4.34
C VAL A 560 2.37 13.16 -5.16
N ASN A 561 1.33 13.99 -5.18
CA ASN A 561 0.17 13.82 -6.03
C ASN A 561 -0.11 15.10 -6.82
N PRO A 562 0.31 15.16 -8.10
CA PRO A 562 0.13 16.34 -8.94
C PRO A 562 -1.32 16.84 -9.06
N ALA A 563 -2.31 15.97 -8.89
CA ALA A 563 -3.73 16.31 -9.02
C ALA A 563 -4.34 16.92 -7.74
N SER A 564 -3.79 16.62 -6.56
CA SER A 564 -4.33 17.10 -5.28
C SER A 564 -3.44 18.09 -4.55
N ASP A 565 -2.15 18.15 -4.88
CA ASP A 565 -1.17 18.97 -4.18
C ASP A 565 -1.38 20.45 -4.50
N ARG A 566 -1.93 21.18 -3.54
CA ARG A 566 -2.14 22.63 -3.65
C ARG A 566 -0.83 23.40 -3.86
N PHE A 567 0.24 22.99 -3.18
CA PHE A 567 1.57 23.58 -3.28
C PHE A 567 2.57 22.47 -3.61
N PRO A 568 2.86 22.21 -4.89
CA PRO A 568 3.79 21.15 -5.25
C PRO A 568 5.23 21.53 -4.87
N SER A 569 6.00 20.57 -4.39
CA SER A 569 7.43 20.77 -4.12
C SER A 569 8.23 20.62 -5.40
N ALA A 570 9.23 21.49 -5.60
CA ALA A 570 10.22 21.34 -6.68
C ALA A 570 11.40 20.43 -6.27
N LEU A 571 11.43 20.00 -5.02
CA LEU A 571 12.42 19.10 -4.44
C LEU A 571 11.71 17.83 -3.95
N VAL A 572 12.22 16.67 -4.36
CA VAL A 572 11.63 15.37 -4.05
C VAL A 572 12.65 14.46 -3.38
N LEU A 573 12.12 13.53 -2.59
CA LEU A 573 12.82 12.49 -1.89
C LEU A 573 12.26 11.16 -2.40
N SER A 574 13.00 10.55 -3.32
CA SER A 574 12.64 9.32 -4.02
C SER A 574 13.12 8.11 -3.21
N ILE A 575 12.22 7.20 -2.87
CA ILE A 575 12.50 5.98 -2.11
C ILE A 575 12.26 4.79 -3.03
N GLU A 576 13.36 4.15 -3.45
CA GLU A 576 13.31 2.98 -4.34
C GLU A 576 12.69 1.77 -3.63
N GLU A 577 13.12 1.51 -2.40
CA GLU A 577 12.65 0.42 -1.57
C GLU A 577 12.62 0.83 -0.10
N LEU A 578 11.52 0.52 0.60
CA LEU A 578 11.39 0.65 2.04
C LEU A 578 10.67 -0.56 2.60
N THR A 579 11.30 -1.28 3.52
CA THR A 579 10.71 -2.48 4.12
C THR A 579 10.45 -2.31 5.62
N LEU A 580 9.27 -2.76 6.04
CA LEU A 580 8.85 -2.85 7.43
C LEU A 580 8.65 -4.32 7.77
N ALA A 581 9.11 -4.75 8.94
CA ALA A 581 8.82 -6.09 9.47
C ALA A 581 7.97 -5.99 10.73
N CYS A 582 7.07 -6.94 10.95
CA CYS A 582 6.32 -7.01 12.18
C CYS A 582 7.22 -7.48 13.32
N ARG A 583 7.25 -6.70 14.40
CA ARG A 583 7.96 -6.99 15.64
C ARG A 583 6.95 -7.42 16.69
N GLN A 584 7.11 -8.65 17.17
CA GLN A 584 6.38 -9.18 18.32
C GLN A 584 7.25 -9.05 19.57
N THR A 585 6.75 -8.34 20.59
CA THR A 585 7.46 -8.19 21.87
C THR A 585 6.60 -8.75 23.00
N PRO A 586 7.12 -9.61 23.89
CA PRO A 586 6.33 -10.19 24.97
C PRO A 586 5.66 -9.11 25.83
N ASN A 587 4.35 -9.26 26.06
CA ASN A 587 3.50 -8.36 26.85
C ASN A 587 3.33 -6.93 26.29
N LEU A 588 3.70 -6.70 25.03
CA LEU A 588 3.47 -5.43 24.32
C LEU A 588 2.65 -5.69 23.05
N PRO A 589 1.91 -4.68 22.56
CA PRO A 589 1.26 -4.77 21.25
C PRO A 589 2.30 -5.00 20.16
N ALA A 590 1.89 -5.67 19.08
CA ALA A 590 2.73 -5.83 17.90
C ALA A 590 3.13 -4.43 17.35
N SER A 591 4.30 -4.29 16.75
CA SER A 591 4.71 -3.00 16.20
C SER A 591 5.46 -3.18 14.90
N ALA A 592 5.45 -2.17 14.03
CA ALA A 592 6.31 -2.19 12.85
C ALA A 592 7.75 -1.83 13.26
N GLN A 593 8.71 -2.58 12.72
CA GLN A 593 10.14 -2.26 12.74
C GLN A 593 10.55 -1.76 11.35
N LEU A 594 11.15 -0.57 11.33
CA LEU A 594 11.81 -0.03 10.15
C LEU A 594 13.08 -0.84 9.88
N GLN A 595 13.16 -1.46 8.70
CA GLN A 595 14.37 -2.16 8.25
C GLN A 595 15.33 -1.14 7.60
N GLU A 596 16.24 -1.61 6.76
CA GLU A 596 17.07 -0.75 5.92
C GLU A 596 16.21 0.17 5.06
N TRP A 597 16.66 1.40 4.92
CA TRP A 597 15.95 2.43 4.17
C TRP A 597 16.92 3.42 3.57
N GLN A 598 16.53 3.98 2.42
CA GLN A 598 17.26 5.05 1.78
C GLN A 598 16.28 5.96 1.04
N PHE A 599 16.63 7.24 0.95
CA PHE A 599 15.99 8.16 0.03
C PHE A 599 17.05 8.89 -0.80
N THR A 600 16.66 9.26 -2.00
CA THR A 600 17.43 10.07 -2.93
C THR A 600 16.84 11.47 -2.98
N TYR A 601 17.64 12.46 -2.63
CA TYR A 601 17.27 13.87 -2.65
C TYR A 601 17.62 14.50 -4.00
N GLU A 602 16.61 15.05 -4.68
CA GLU A 602 16.76 15.59 -6.03
C GLU A 602 15.72 16.67 -6.38
N VAL A 603 15.90 17.31 -7.53
CA VAL A 603 14.92 18.22 -8.12
C VAL A 603 13.86 17.41 -8.86
N ASP A 604 12.59 17.77 -8.70
CA ASP A 604 11.50 17.17 -9.47
C ASP A 604 11.66 17.54 -10.95
N GLU A 605 11.98 16.54 -11.78
CA GLU A 605 12.11 16.68 -13.23
C GLU A 605 10.82 16.30 -13.98
N SER A 606 9.73 15.98 -13.28
CA SER A 606 8.46 15.66 -13.92
C SER A 606 7.91 16.87 -14.69
N ASP A 607 7.65 16.67 -15.98
CA ASP A 607 7.07 17.70 -16.83
C ASP A 607 5.60 17.94 -16.46
N ARG A 608 5.26 19.21 -16.25
CA ARG A 608 3.91 19.65 -15.92
C ARG A 608 3.40 20.64 -16.95
N SER A 609 2.10 20.60 -17.18
CA SER A 609 1.42 21.50 -18.11
C SER A 609 1.01 22.78 -17.39
N TRP A 610 1.54 23.92 -17.85
CA TRP A 610 1.28 25.23 -17.25
C TRP A 610 0.44 26.12 -18.18
N PRO A 611 -0.66 26.72 -17.69
CA PRO A 611 -1.45 27.66 -18.48
C PRO A 611 -0.64 28.93 -18.75
N GLN A 612 -0.59 29.37 -20.02
CA GLN A 612 -0.02 30.66 -20.42
C GLN A 612 -1.14 31.63 -20.80
N GLU A 613 -1.00 32.91 -20.41
CA GLU A 613 -2.06 33.92 -20.56
C GLU A 613 -2.40 34.24 -22.03
N ASN A 614 -1.48 33.99 -22.98
CA ASN A 614 -1.68 34.21 -24.43
C ASN A 614 -0.86 33.25 -25.34
N GLY A 615 -0.58 32.01 -24.92
CA GLY A 615 0.33 31.10 -25.63
C GLY A 615 -0.04 29.61 -25.52
N PRO A 616 0.67 28.72 -26.24
CA PRO A 616 0.52 27.27 -26.07
C PRO A 616 0.87 26.86 -24.63
N VAL A 617 0.26 25.78 -24.14
CA VAL A 617 0.58 25.19 -22.84
C VAL A 617 2.07 24.84 -22.82
N ALA A 618 2.82 25.45 -21.90
CA ALA A 618 4.22 25.11 -21.71
C ALA A 618 4.33 23.83 -20.88
N GLN A 619 5.11 22.87 -21.37
CA GLN A 619 5.46 21.65 -20.64
C GLN A 619 6.88 21.81 -20.13
N THR A 620 7.01 21.93 -18.81
CA THR A 620 8.32 22.02 -18.15
C THR A 620 8.18 21.64 -16.68
N SER A 621 9.28 21.25 -16.03
CA SER A 621 9.29 20.95 -14.60
C SER A 621 9.00 22.18 -13.75
N LEU A 622 8.53 21.97 -12.52
CA LEU A 622 8.20 23.07 -11.61
C LEU A 622 9.42 23.96 -11.29
N PHE A 623 10.60 23.36 -11.12
CA PHE A 623 11.82 24.11 -10.87
C PHE A 623 12.18 25.01 -12.06
N GLN A 624 12.14 24.47 -13.28
CA GLN A 624 12.41 25.24 -14.49
C GLN A 624 11.36 26.35 -14.68
N ARG A 625 10.10 26.08 -14.38
CA ARG A 625 9.04 27.09 -14.39
C ARG A 625 9.34 28.28 -13.48
N PHE A 626 9.88 28.04 -12.28
CA PHE A 626 10.29 29.13 -11.38
C PHE A 626 11.48 29.93 -11.90
N ILE A 627 12.39 29.32 -12.64
CA ILE A 627 13.50 30.01 -13.31
C ILE A 627 12.96 30.87 -14.46
N ASP A 628 12.11 30.31 -15.32
CA ASP A 628 11.54 31.02 -16.47
C ASP A 628 10.74 32.26 -16.05
N LEU A 629 10.04 32.18 -14.91
CA LEU A 629 9.30 33.30 -14.31
C LEU A 629 10.20 34.30 -13.55
N GLN A 630 11.52 34.07 -13.49
CA GLN A 630 12.46 34.88 -12.71
C GLN A 630 12.13 34.93 -11.21
N VAL A 631 11.50 33.87 -10.68
CA VAL A 631 11.33 33.71 -9.22
C VAL A 631 12.67 33.28 -8.62
N LEU A 632 13.31 32.29 -9.23
CA LEU A 632 14.61 31.75 -8.82
C LEU A 632 15.68 32.07 -9.88
N PRO A 633 16.94 32.34 -9.48
CA PRO A 633 18.03 32.50 -10.44
C PRO A 633 18.44 31.16 -11.08
N GLU A 634 18.92 31.17 -12.33
CA GLU A 634 19.47 29.98 -13.01
C GLU A 634 20.64 29.33 -12.24
N THR A 635 21.35 30.13 -11.44
CA THR A 635 22.50 29.73 -10.63
C THR A 635 22.13 29.30 -9.22
N THR A 636 20.84 29.03 -8.93
CA THR A 636 20.32 28.76 -7.57
C THR A 636 21.21 27.78 -6.78
N PHE A 637 21.53 26.60 -7.32
CA PHE A 637 22.38 25.61 -6.64
C PHE A 637 23.89 25.73 -6.96
N GLN A 638 24.30 26.63 -7.88
CA GLN A 638 25.71 26.91 -8.16
C GLN A 638 26.34 27.84 -7.13
N ALA A 639 25.61 28.87 -6.71
CA ALA A 639 26.10 29.86 -5.76
C ALA A 639 26.23 29.32 -4.32
N ALA A 640 25.70 28.13 -4.08
CA ALA A 640 25.43 27.57 -2.77
C ALA A 640 25.68 26.06 -2.82
N LEU A 641 26.96 25.66 -2.87
CA LEU A 641 27.32 24.25 -2.87
C LEU A 641 27.01 23.62 -1.51
N PRO A 642 26.25 22.52 -1.47
CA PRO A 642 25.94 21.80 -0.23
C PRO A 642 27.22 21.26 0.42
N LEU A 643 27.27 21.31 1.75
CA LEU A 643 28.36 20.75 2.53
C LEU A 643 27.87 19.60 3.40
N LEU A 644 28.72 18.60 3.53
CA LEU A 644 28.60 17.52 4.50
C LEU A 644 29.74 17.67 5.49
N TRP A 645 29.42 17.80 6.75
CA TRP A 645 30.39 17.95 7.81
C TRP A 645 30.51 16.59 8.45
N ARG A 646 31.50 15.82 8.02
CA ARG A 646 31.65 14.40 8.38
C ARG A 646 32.95 14.18 9.13
N ARG A 647 32.97 13.18 9.98
CA ARG A 647 34.22 12.62 10.49
C ARG A 647 34.93 11.90 9.34
N HIS A 648 36.26 12.02 9.26
CA HIS A 648 37.02 11.27 8.26
C HIS A 648 36.93 9.76 8.52
N ALA A 649 36.74 8.96 7.47
CA ALA A 649 36.54 7.51 7.58
C ALA A 649 37.72 6.75 8.19
N THR A 650 38.93 7.32 8.14
CA THR A 650 40.18 6.70 8.66
C THR A 650 40.70 7.34 9.95
N LEU A 651 39.97 8.28 10.55
CA LEU A 651 40.36 8.93 11.79
C LEU A 651 39.98 8.09 13.02
N PRO A 652 40.92 7.46 13.75
CA PRO A 652 40.62 6.90 15.05
C PRO A 652 40.33 7.98 16.09
N MET A 653 39.64 7.52 17.11
CA MET A 653 38.97 8.21 18.21
C MET A 653 39.89 9.14 19.04
N VAL A 654 39.52 10.41 19.23
CA VAL A 654 40.10 11.32 20.24
C VAL A 654 39.25 11.26 21.52
N GLN A 655 39.70 10.48 22.50
CA GLN A 655 39.32 10.56 23.93
C GLN A 655 39.56 11.98 24.45
N ALA A 656 38.55 12.51 25.13
CA ALA A 656 38.75 13.60 26.08
C ALA A 656 39.46 13.07 27.34
N LEU A 657 40.59 13.67 27.71
CA LEU A 657 41.24 13.48 29.02
C LEU A 657 41.19 14.83 29.77
N PRO A 658 41.46 14.95 31.09
CA PRO A 658 41.31 14.05 32.25
C PRO A 658 40.35 14.65 33.31
N LEU A 659 39.47 15.59 32.96
CA LEU A 659 38.44 16.14 33.87
C LEU A 659 37.14 15.31 33.93
N THR A 660 37.08 14.17 33.22
CA THR A 660 35.92 13.25 33.15
C THR A 660 35.99 12.08 34.13
N GLN A 661 36.79 12.17 35.20
CA GLN A 661 36.95 11.11 36.23
C GLN A 661 35.66 10.74 36.99
N SER A 662 34.54 11.40 36.74
CA SER A 662 33.29 11.21 37.48
C SER A 662 32.25 10.30 36.81
N GLN A 663 32.53 9.62 35.68
CA GLN A 663 31.56 8.71 35.06
C GLN A 663 32.04 7.25 34.97
N SER A 664 31.08 6.31 35.03
CA SER A 664 31.32 4.86 35.01
C SER A 664 30.62 4.18 33.82
N PRO A 665 31.32 3.35 33.02
CA PRO A 665 32.76 3.08 33.11
C PRO A 665 33.62 4.23 32.49
N PRO A 666 34.85 4.46 32.98
CA PRO A 666 35.62 5.69 32.68
C PRO A 666 36.29 5.76 31.29
N ASN A 667 36.14 4.76 30.42
CA ASN A 667 36.99 4.59 29.24
C ASN A 667 36.20 4.05 28.02
N TYR A 668 35.34 4.86 27.41
CA TYR A 668 34.90 4.61 26.03
C TYR A 668 35.71 5.52 25.09
N PRO A 669 36.33 4.98 24.03
CA PRO A 669 36.96 5.81 23.02
C PRO A 669 35.85 6.56 22.23
N SER A 670 36.04 7.84 21.93
CA SER A 670 35.11 8.68 21.14
C SER A 670 35.73 9.08 19.80
N ALA A 671 35.05 8.87 18.67
CA ALA A 671 35.51 9.23 17.32
C ALA A 671 36.13 10.64 17.26
N SER A 672 37.11 10.85 16.36
CA SER A 672 37.72 12.16 16.18
C SER A 672 36.64 13.23 16.13
N ARG A 673 36.86 14.25 16.95
CA ARG A 673 35.92 15.31 17.28
C ARG A 673 35.84 16.37 16.19
N GLN A 674 36.72 16.33 15.20
CA GLN A 674 36.80 17.35 14.15
C GLN A 674 35.98 16.93 12.93
N LEU A 675 35.01 17.76 12.55
CA LEU A 675 34.26 17.58 11.31
C LEU A 675 35.05 18.17 10.13
N ILE A 676 35.15 17.39 9.07
CA ILE A 676 35.76 17.81 7.80
C ILE A 676 34.63 18.11 6.81
N PRO A 677 34.69 19.24 6.09
CA PRO A 677 33.71 19.54 5.06
C PRO A 677 33.99 18.72 3.80
N TYR A 678 32.95 18.04 3.35
CA TYR A 678 32.84 17.40 2.05
C TYR A 678 31.76 18.13 1.24
N GLU A 679 31.86 18.05 -0.08
CA GLU A 679 30.87 18.56 -1.02
C GLU A 679 30.12 17.40 -1.65
N LEU A 680 28.80 17.58 -1.79
CA LEU A 680 27.97 16.74 -2.64
C LEU A 680 28.06 17.22 -4.10
N PRO A 681 28.04 16.29 -5.07
CA PRO A 681 28.15 16.64 -6.48
C PRO A 681 26.92 17.43 -6.94
N VAL A 682 27.15 18.55 -7.63
CA VAL A 682 26.11 19.31 -8.33
C VAL A 682 26.39 19.18 -9.82
N VAL A 683 25.45 18.64 -10.58
CA VAL A 683 25.56 18.50 -12.04
C VAL A 683 24.54 19.41 -12.68
N THR A 684 24.97 20.21 -13.67
CA THR A 684 24.08 21.17 -14.38
C THR A 684 23.27 22.07 -13.42
N ASN A 685 23.86 22.47 -12.29
CA ASN A 685 23.26 23.35 -11.29
C ASN A 685 22.09 22.73 -10.55
N ARG A 686 22.07 21.41 -10.38
CA ARG A 686 21.02 20.70 -9.66
C ARG A 686 21.63 19.64 -8.74
N PRO A 687 21.01 19.40 -7.56
CA PRO A 687 21.21 18.16 -6.81
C PRO A 687 20.96 16.97 -7.74
N GLN A 688 21.92 16.07 -7.85
CA GLN A 688 21.76 14.84 -8.62
C GLN A 688 22.07 13.64 -7.74
N GLN A 689 21.02 12.88 -7.43
CA GLN A 689 21.09 11.58 -6.77
C GLN A 689 21.84 11.59 -5.43
N TRP A 690 21.52 12.54 -4.54
CA TRP A 690 22.08 12.54 -3.19
C TRP A 690 21.33 11.55 -2.31
N THR A 691 21.94 10.39 -2.09
CA THR A 691 21.36 9.26 -1.39
C THR A 691 21.79 9.26 0.07
N PHE A 692 20.80 9.22 0.95
CA PHE A 692 20.94 9.12 2.39
C PHE A 692 20.17 7.91 2.87
N GLY A 693 20.75 7.10 3.76
CA GLY A 693 20.08 5.91 4.23
C GLY A 693 20.78 5.20 5.37
N VAL A 694 20.10 4.18 5.91
CA VAL A 694 20.59 3.30 6.96
C VAL A 694 20.71 1.89 6.40
N THR A 695 21.90 1.31 6.49
CA THR A 695 22.25 -0.04 5.99
C THR A 695 22.16 -1.12 7.06
N HIS A 696 21.52 -0.83 8.19
CA HIS A 696 21.31 -1.76 9.29
C HIS A 696 19.86 -2.23 9.35
N THR A 697 19.65 -3.48 9.78
CA THR A 697 18.31 -4.09 9.96
C THR A 697 17.46 -3.43 11.05
N GLN A 698 18.04 -2.55 11.87
CA GLN A 698 17.34 -1.67 12.81
C GLN A 698 17.37 -0.23 12.30
N GLY A 699 16.64 0.05 11.24
CA GLY A 699 16.70 1.33 10.53
C GLY A 699 16.36 2.56 11.37
N ALA A 700 15.56 2.39 12.43
CA ALA A 700 15.20 3.47 13.35
C ALA A 700 16.21 3.69 14.49
N ALA A 701 17.18 2.79 14.67
CA ALA A 701 18.16 2.85 15.75
C ALA A 701 19.43 3.64 15.39
N ALA A 702 19.56 4.05 14.12
CA ALA A 702 20.72 4.77 13.60
C ALA A 702 20.29 6.03 12.84
N TRP A 703 21.20 7.00 12.77
CA TRP A 703 21.05 8.15 11.89
C TRP A 703 21.44 7.77 10.44
N PRO A 704 20.92 8.48 9.42
CA PRO A 704 21.30 8.18 8.04
C PRO A 704 22.78 8.45 7.79
N GLN A 705 23.37 7.67 6.89
CA GLN A 705 24.70 7.90 6.34
C GLN A 705 24.57 8.36 4.89
N VAL A 706 25.56 9.11 4.40
CA VAL A 706 25.64 9.49 2.99
C VAL A 706 26.20 8.31 2.20
N GLN A 707 25.43 7.84 1.22
CA GLN A 707 25.81 6.73 0.35
C GLN A 707 26.32 7.21 -1.03
N SER A 708 26.02 8.45 -1.39
CA SER A 708 26.56 9.08 -2.61
C SER A 708 28.07 9.30 -2.51
N PRO A 709 28.77 9.32 -3.67
CA PRO A 709 30.17 9.74 -3.70
C PRO A 709 30.27 11.20 -3.23
N VAL A 710 31.21 11.44 -2.31
CA VAL A 710 31.51 12.77 -1.78
C VAL A 710 32.96 13.12 -2.10
N SER A 711 33.24 14.41 -2.26
CA SER A 711 34.61 14.90 -2.41
C SER A 711 34.93 15.89 -1.30
N LEU A 712 36.20 16.04 -0.92
CA LEU A 712 36.57 17.06 0.04
C LEU A 712 36.26 18.45 -0.51
N ALA A 713 35.69 19.30 0.36
CA ALA A 713 35.33 20.65 0.00
C ALA A 713 36.56 21.43 -0.48
N GLN A 714 36.34 22.35 -1.41
CA GLN A 714 37.45 23.07 -2.06
C GLN A 714 38.29 23.87 -1.05
N GLU A 715 37.65 24.44 -0.02
CA GLU A 715 38.28 25.21 1.05
C GLU A 715 39.27 24.36 1.86
N TRP A 716 38.97 23.08 2.04
CA TRP A 716 39.85 22.16 2.77
C TRP A 716 41.14 21.88 2.01
N ARG A 717 41.09 21.84 0.67
CA ARG A 717 42.29 21.55 -0.14
C ARG A 717 43.39 22.59 0.08
N SER A 718 43.03 23.82 0.42
CA SER A 718 43.97 24.89 0.77
C SER A 718 44.42 24.89 2.23
N LEU A 719 43.82 24.05 3.09
CA LEU A 719 43.93 24.08 4.55
C LEU A 719 44.24 22.70 5.16
N ALA A 720 44.82 21.78 4.39
CA ALA A 720 45.13 20.41 4.83
C ALA A 720 46.39 20.34 5.72
N ASP A 721 46.52 21.22 6.70
CA ASP A 721 47.74 21.43 7.48
C ASP A 721 47.70 20.86 8.91
N LEU A 722 46.52 20.47 9.42
CA LEU A 722 46.38 19.96 10.78
C LEU A 722 46.65 18.45 10.86
N PRO A 723 47.69 18.01 11.59
CA PRO A 723 48.01 16.60 11.76
C PRO A 723 47.06 15.91 12.76
N TRP A 724 46.74 14.64 12.50
CA TRP A 724 45.69 13.92 13.24
C TRP A 724 46.29 12.99 14.30
N VAL A 725 45.88 13.09 15.56
CA VAL A 725 46.46 12.27 16.64
C VAL A 725 45.63 11.01 16.88
N SER A 726 46.27 9.84 16.92
CA SER A 726 45.62 8.55 17.27
C SER A 726 45.81 8.19 18.74
N LEU A 727 44.71 8.00 19.46
CA LEU A 727 44.77 7.55 20.87
C LEU A 727 44.81 6.04 21.05
N SER A 728 44.47 5.29 20.00
CA SER A 728 44.57 3.83 20.01
C SER A 728 46.03 3.37 20.03
N LEU A 729 46.96 4.24 19.60
CA LEU A 729 48.41 4.06 19.62
C LEU A 729 49.11 5.37 20.04
N PRO A 730 49.46 5.55 21.33
CA PRO A 730 50.07 6.79 21.80
C PRO A 730 51.35 7.15 21.07
N GLY A 731 51.50 8.40 20.62
CA GLY A 731 52.66 8.85 19.83
C GLY A 731 52.45 8.80 18.31
N LEU A 732 51.39 8.13 17.82
CA LEU A 732 51.07 8.08 16.40
C LEU A 732 50.24 9.30 15.97
N VAL A 733 50.74 9.99 14.94
CA VAL A 733 50.14 11.11 14.25
C VAL A 733 49.95 10.73 12.78
N LEU A 734 48.80 11.03 12.19
CA LEU A 734 48.53 10.88 10.76
C LEU A 734 48.53 12.28 10.15
N GLN A 735 49.60 12.63 9.44
CA GLN A 735 49.70 13.92 8.78
C GLN A 735 49.11 13.83 7.37
N PRO A 736 48.17 14.70 6.98
CA PRO A 736 47.73 14.79 5.60
C PRO A 736 48.87 15.27 4.69
N GLN A 737 49.22 14.46 3.69
CA GLN A 737 50.16 14.83 2.62
C GLN A 737 49.42 15.42 1.43
N ASP A 738 48.25 14.88 1.16
CA ASP A 738 47.26 15.40 0.23
C ASP A 738 45.85 15.17 0.84
N PRO A 739 44.76 15.67 0.24
CA PRO A 739 43.42 15.51 0.77
C PRO A 739 42.98 14.03 0.97
N THR A 740 43.63 13.08 0.31
CA THR A 740 43.28 11.65 0.30
C THR A 740 44.32 10.73 0.93
N THR A 741 45.54 11.23 1.15
CA THR A 741 46.69 10.46 1.60
C THR A 741 47.15 10.95 2.97
N LEU A 742 47.23 10.00 3.91
CA LEU A 742 47.70 10.24 5.27
C LEU A 742 49.04 9.53 5.47
N VAL A 743 50.02 10.28 5.94
CA VAL A 743 51.35 9.79 6.28
C VAL A 743 51.39 9.52 7.79
N PRO A 744 51.58 8.27 8.23
CA PRO A 744 51.78 7.97 9.63
C PRO A 744 53.17 8.45 10.07
N ILE A 745 53.18 9.26 11.12
CA ILE A 745 54.35 9.78 11.83
C ILE A 745 54.23 9.30 13.26
N TYR A 746 55.20 8.55 13.74
CA TYR A 746 55.26 8.18 15.14
C TYR A 746 56.29 9.05 15.83
N HIS A 747 55.96 9.56 17.02
CA HIS A 747 56.85 10.33 17.88
C HIS A 747 57.23 9.48 19.10
N HIS A 748 58.50 9.56 19.53
CA HIS A 748 58.96 8.85 20.74
C HIS A 748 58.38 9.47 22.02
N ASP A 749 58.00 10.73 21.95
CA ASP A 749 57.52 11.49 23.09
C ASP A 749 56.02 11.27 23.25
N LEU A 750 55.57 11.14 24.50
CA LEU A 750 54.15 11.04 24.86
C LEU A 750 53.44 12.37 24.54
N PRO A 751 52.72 12.53 23.41
CA PRO A 751 52.06 13.78 23.09
C PRO A 751 50.68 13.73 23.72
N TYR A 752 50.58 13.75 25.06
CA TYR A 752 49.27 13.64 25.72
C TYR A 752 48.97 14.61 26.83
N THR A 753 49.95 15.32 27.37
CA THR A 753 49.65 16.28 28.44
C THR A 753 49.62 17.70 27.91
N ASP A 754 50.67 18.18 27.26
CA ASP A 754 50.75 19.63 27.01
C ASP A 754 50.01 20.13 25.77
N GLN A 755 49.83 19.33 24.70
CA GLN A 755 49.13 19.80 23.50
C GLN A 755 47.63 20.01 23.70
N ILE A 756 46.98 19.07 24.38
CA ILE A 756 45.56 19.19 24.71
C ILE A 756 45.35 20.23 25.83
N GLN A 757 46.31 20.42 26.75
CA GLN A 757 46.28 21.51 27.74
C GLN A 757 46.51 22.90 27.09
N ALA A 758 47.35 22.99 26.06
CA ALA A 758 47.59 24.23 25.31
C ALA A 758 46.37 24.65 24.45
N LEU A 759 45.58 23.67 24.00
CA LEU A 759 44.31 23.86 23.29
C LEU A 759 43.10 23.94 24.21
N ALA A 760 43.22 23.49 25.47
CA ALA A 760 42.16 23.57 26.46
C ALA A 760 41.99 25.03 26.89
N GLN A 761 40.83 25.59 26.56
CA GLN A 761 40.40 26.83 27.19
C GLN A 761 40.15 26.52 28.67
N LEU A 762 40.76 27.32 29.57
CA LEU A 762 40.39 27.28 30.98
C LEU A 762 38.86 27.40 31.06
N PRO A 763 38.17 26.60 31.90
CA PRO A 763 36.76 26.84 32.15
C PRO A 763 36.63 28.31 32.55
N ILE A 764 35.75 29.04 31.86
CA ILE A 764 35.43 30.42 32.21
C ILE A 764 35.09 30.36 33.69
N ILE A 765 35.98 30.93 34.53
CA ILE A 765 35.74 31.02 35.96
C ILE A 765 34.38 31.72 36.05
N PRO A 766 33.33 31.07 36.60
CA PRO A 766 32.06 31.75 36.74
C PRO A 766 32.37 33.03 37.49
N GLN A 767 32.18 34.16 36.80
CA GLN A 767 32.33 35.45 37.45
C GLN A 767 31.40 35.41 38.65
N ASP A 768 31.94 35.83 39.81
CA ASP A 768 31.16 35.99 41.02
C ASP A 768 29.83 36.67 40.63
N PRO A 769 28.64 36.14 40.96
CA PRO A 769 27.38 36.76 40.55
C PRO A 769 27.25 38.23 40.99
N GLU A 770 28.10 38.70 41.92
CA GLU A 770 28.26 40.10 42.30
C GLU A 770 29.32 40.88 41.48
N ALA A 771 30.27 40.20 40.85
CA ALA A 771 31.24 40.76 39.92
C ALA A 771 30.65 40.79 38.51
N THR A 772 30.20 41.99 38.12
CA THR A 772 29.73 42.38 36.78
C THR A 772 28.38 41.81 36.32
N SER A 773 27.30 42.45 36.79
CA SER A 773 26.24 42.82 35.85
C SER A 773 26.87 43.68 34.74
N PRO A 774 26.55 43.46 33.45
CA PRO A 774 26.84 44.47 32.44
C PRO A 774 26.25 45.80 32.92
N LEU A 775 27.03 46.88 32.85
CA LEU A 775 26.48 48.23 32.97
C LEU A 775 25.26 48.33 32.02
N PRO A 776 24.20 49.09 32.35
CA PRO A 776 22.99 49.18 31.52
C PRO A 776 23.25 49.53 30.05
N ASP A 777 24.42 50.10 29.74
CA ASP A 777 24.88 50.50 28.40
C ASP A 777 25.90 49.52 27.76
N SER A 778 26.15 48.36 28.37
CA SER A 778 27.02 47.35 27.76
C SER A 778 26.28 46.72 26.59
N GLU A 779 26.89 46.72 25.40
CA GLU A 779 26.35 45.93 24.30
C GLU A 779 26.25 44.46 24.74
N PRO A 780 25.10 43.80 24.50
CA PRO A 780 24.98 42.39 24.78
C PRO A 780 26.07 41.61 24.02
N PRO A 781 26.60 40.52 24.59
CA PRO A 781 27.60 39.72 23.91
C PRO A 781 27.09 39.34 22.51
N PRO A 782 27.93 39.44 21.47
CA PRO A 782 27.53 39.14 20.11
C PRO A 782 27.00 37.71 20.05
N LEU A 783 25.88 37.52 19.35
CA LEU A 783 25.32 36.20 19.13
C LEU A 783 26.40 35.29 18.51
N PRO A 784 26.51 34.02 18.96
CA PRO A 784 27.47 33.09 18.38
C PRO A 784 27.19 32.95 16.88
N LYS A 785 28.24 33.12 16.08
CA LYS A 785 28.13 33.00 14.62
C LYS A 785 27.95 31.53 14.22
N PRO A 786 27.06 31.23 13.26
CA PRO A 786 26.92 29.88 12.76
C PRO A 786 28.19 29.43 12.05
N LEU A 787 28.52 28.14 12.14
CA LEU A 787 29.54 27.52 11.33
C LEU A 787 29.02 27.39 9.90
N THR A 788 29.52 28.27 9.06
CA THR A 788 29.28 28.33 7.62
C THR A 788 30.58 28.04 6.87
N ARG A 789 30.45 27.75 5.58
CA ARG A 789 31.58 27.63 4.63
C ARG A 789 32.57 28.78 4.78
N ASP A 790 32.06 30.01 4.89
CA ASP A 790 32.87 31.23 4.99
C ASP A 790 33.62 31.35 6.32
N SER A 791 33.00 30.94 7.43
CA SER A 791 33.61 31.01 8.77
C SER A 791 34.56 29.86 9.10
N PHE A 792 34.47 28.76 8.34
CA PHE A 792 35.21 27.55 8.65
C PHE A 792 36.70 27.67 8.37
N ALA A 793 37.08 28.33 7.27
CA ALA A 793 38.48 28.56 6.95
C ALA A 793 39.21 29.30 8.10
N ASP A 794 38.59 30.35 8.65
CA ASP A 794 39.12 31.12 9.78
C ASP A 794 39.22 30.26 11.05
N HIS A 795 38.20 29.45 11.33
CA HIS A 795 38.21 28.54 12.47
C HIS A 795 39.31 27.48 12.34
N TRP A 796 39.43 26.86 11.17
CA TRP A 796 40.41 25.84 10.87
C TRP A 796 41.84 26.37 10.94
N GLN A 797 42.08 27.55 10.37
CA GLN A 797 43.36 28.25 10.48
C GLN A 797 43.74 28.54 11.95
N THR A 798 42.75 28.90 12.76
CA THR A 798 42.96 29.11 14.20
C THR A 798 43.37 27.80 14.88
N LEU A 799 42.68 26.69 14.60
CA LEU A 799 43.03 25.38 15.14
C LEU A 799 44.42 24.92 14.70
N SER A 800 44.77 25.10 13.42
CA SER A 800 46.10 24.77 12.88
C SER A 800 47.21 25.58 13.55
N THR A 801 46.98 26.88 13.75
CA THR A 801 47.94 27.77 14.43
C THR A 801 48.16 27.31 15.86
N LEU A 802 47.09 26.98 16.58
CA LEU A 802 47.20 26.51 17.95
C LEU A 802 47.86 25.13 18.03
N ALA A 803 47.55 24.20 17.11
CA ALA A 803 48.19 22.89 17.03
C ALA A 803 49.70 23.02 16.77
N SER A 804 50.09 23.91 15.86
CA SER A 804 51.49 24.21 15.55
C SER A 804 52.24 24.78 16.75
N LEU A 805 51.62 25.69 17.51
CA LEU A 805 52.20 26.23 18.75
C LEU A 805 52.35 25.18 19.85
N ALA A 806 51.53 24.12 19.80
CA ALA A 806 51.51 23.06 20.79
C ALA A 806 52.50 21.93 20.47
N GLN A 807 53.02 21.83 19.23
CA GLN A 807 53.97 20.81 18.74
C GLN A 807 55.41 20.86 19.31
N GLY A 808 55.60 21.31 20.56
CA GLY A 808 56.93 21.52 21.16
C GLY A 808 57.95 20.39 20.92
N ASP A 809 59.20 20.75 20.58
CA ASP A 809 60.44 19.97 20.40
C ASP A 809 60.35 18.42 20.29
N GLY A 810 59.39 17.90 19.52
CA GLY A 810 59.13 16.46 19.43
C GLY A 810 60.17 15.71 18.60
N THR A 811 60.63 14.56 19.08
CA THR A 811 61.54 13.65 18.36
C THR A 811 60.73 12.63 17.57
N ILE A 812 60.78 12.77 16.24
CA ILE A 812 60.14 11.82 15.31
C ILE A 812 60.83 10.46 15.41
N ALA A 813 60.06 9.43 15.74
CA ALA A 813 60.48 8.05 15.83
C ALA A 813 60.46 7.34 14.49
N PHE A 814 59.46 7.59 13.63
CA PHE A 814 59.49 7.24 12.22
C PHE A 814 58.49 8.09 11.44
N THR A 815 58.71 8.20 10.14
CA THR A 815 57.72 8.70 9.17
C THR A 815 57.59 7.67 8.07
N ALA A 816 56.36 7.35 7.68
CA ALA A 816 56.08 6.36 6.65
C ALA A 816 55.60 7.04 5.36
N ASP A 817 56.56 7.38 4.48
CA ASP A 817 56.26 7.79 3.10
C ASP A 817 56.13 6.54 2.20
N GLN A 818 55.46 6.66 1.06
CA GLN A 818 54.90 5.54 0.27
C GLN A 818 55.89 4.41 -0.11
N ASP A 819 57.21 4.64 -0.03
CA ASP A 819 58.24 3.66 -0.41
C ASP A 819 59.31 3.35 0.66
N ASN A 820 59.34 4.03 1.82
CA ASN A 820 60.36 3.77 2.86
C ASN A 820 59.86 4.17 4.26
N VAL A 821 59.83 3.21 5.20
CA VAL A 821 59.64 3.50 6.63
C VAL A 821 60.93 3.16 7.37
N SER A 822 61.48 4.11 8.14
CA SER A 822 62.66 3.88 8.97
C SER A 822 62.45 4.33 10.41
N VAL A 823 62.79 3.48 11.37
CA VAL A 823 62.77 3.84 12.80
C VAL A 823 64.07 4.57 13.15
N HIS A 824 63.92 5.80 13.62
CA HIS A 824 64.97 6.68 14.12
C HIS A 824 65.13 6.50 15.64
N GLY A 825 66.34 6.69 16.16
CA GLY A 825 66.58 6.76 17.62
C GLY A 825 66.47 5.44 18.39
N LEU A 826 66.23 4.29 17.72
CA LEU A 826 66.25 2.97 18.38
C LEU A 826 67.67 2.60 18.85
N VAL A 827 68.68 2.89 18.03
CA VAL A 827 70.11 2.84 18.36
C VAL A 827 70.81 3.97 17.59
N GLU A 828 71.17 5.05 18.26
CA GLU A 828 71.92 6.14 17.62
C GLU A 828 73.29 5.63 17.10
N PRO A 829 73.73 6.02 15.89
CA PRO A 829 73.14 6.99 14.95
C PRO A 829 72.39 6.35 13.75
N PHE A 830 71.92 5.11 13.85
CA PHE A 830 71.42 4.36 12.69
C PHE A 830 69.89 4.42 12.55
N ASP A 831 69.43 4.59 11.31
CA ASP A 831 68.02 4.47 10.91
C ASP A 831 67.72 3.03 10.47
N TRP A 832 66.63 2.46 10.98
CA TRP A 832 66.30 1.04 10.78
C TRP A 832 65.12 0.88 9.82
N PRO A 833 65.30 0.37 8.59
CA PRO A 833 64.20 0.19 7.66
C PRO A 833 63.24 -0.92 8.12
N VAL A 834 61.95 -0.62 8.13
CA VAL A 834 60.87 -1.50 8.58
C VAL A 834 59.71 -1.48 7.59
N ASP A 835 58.93 -2.55 7.54
CA ASP A 835 57.60 -2.55 6.94
C ASP A 835 56.57 -2.26 8.04
N LEU A 836 55.60 -1.39 7.74
CA LEU A 836 54.59 -0.92 8.70
C LEU A 836 53.21 -1.52 8.38
N SER A 837 52.56 -2.09 9.39
CA SER A 837 51.14 -2.45 9.36
C SER A 837 50.40 -1.78 10.53
N LEU A 838 49.29 -1.12 10.24
CA LEU A 838 48.48 -0.36 11.20
C LEU A 838 47.03 -0.87 11.20
N ASP A 839 46.51 -1.23 12.37
CA ASP A 839 45.08 -1.42 12.64
C ASP A 839 44.62 -0.37 13.66
N LEU A 840 43.85 0.59 13.17
CA LEU A 840 43.32 1.71 13.94
C LEU A 840 41.82 1.59 14.23
N ALA A 841 41.16 0.55 13.70
CA ALA A 841 39.70 0.41 13.73
C ALA A 841 39.17 -0.10 15.08
N THR A 842 40.03 -0.72 15.89
CA THR A 842 39.67 -1.31 17.19
C THR A 842 40.52 -0.70 18.32
N TYR A 843 39.97 -0.68 19.54
CA TYR A 843 40.70 -0.24 20.73
C TYR A 843 41.00 -1.44 21.66
N PRO A 844 42.25 -1.58 22.16
CA PRO A 844 43.43 -0.81 21.78
C PRO A 844 43.87 -1.11 20.33
N GLY A 845 44.39 -0.10 19.63
CA GLY A 845 44.85 -0.25 18.25
C GLY A 845 46.14 -1.07 18.19
N ARG A 846 46.57 -1.44 16.99
CA ARG A 846 47.75 -2.28 16.78
C ARG A 846 48.67 -1.70 15.71
N MET A 847 49.95 -1.62 16.03
CA MET A 847 51.04 -1.29 15.10
C MET A 847 52.02 -2.45 15.08
N ASP A 848 52.21 -3.06 13.91
CA ASP A 848 53.22 -4.08 13.70
C ASP A 848 54.35 -3.49 12.83
N LEU A 849 55.57 -3.51 13.35
CA LEU A 849 56.79 -3.15 12.61
C LEU A 849 57.55 -4.44 12.28
N HIS A 850 57.64 -4.75 11.00
CA HIS A 850 58.40 -5.89 10.50
C HIS A 850 59.76 -5.43 9.98
N ASN A 851 60.81 -6.24 10.13
CA ASN A 851 62.12 -5.87 9.62
C ASN A 851 62.10 -5.86 8.08
N GLY A 852 62.30 -4.70 7.46
CA GLY A 852 62.31 -4.55 5.99
C GLY A 852 63.57 -5.13 5.34
N LEU A 853 64.56 -5.54 6.14
CA LEU A 853 65.79 -6.18 5.66
C LEU A 853 65.77 -7.69 5.92
N ASN A 854 65.69 -8.47 4.83
CA ASN A 854 66.25 -9.82 4.82
C ASN A 854 67.78 -9.71 4.98
N LEU A 855 68.28 -9.74 6.21
CA LEU A 855 69.71 -9.93 6.48
C LEU A 855 70.11 -11.34 6.03
N ARG A 856 70.53 -11.48 4.77
CA ARG A 856 71.37 -12.63 4.37
C ARG A 856 72.74 -12.45 5.02
N LEU A 857 72.94 -13.07 6.17
CA LEU A 857 74.27 -13.30 6.71
C LEU A 857 75.01 -14.27 5.78
N THR A 858 75.78 -13.75 4.84
CA THR A 858 76.81 -14.53 4.13
C THR A 858 78.02 -14.61 5.05
N GLY A 859 78.33 -15.83 5.51
CA GLY A 859 79.60 -16.15 6.16
C GLY A 859 80.77 -16.16 5.19
#